data_AF-A0A5B8VH30-F1
#
_entry.id   AF-A0A5B8VH30-F1
#
_cell.length_a   1.000
_cell.length_b   1.000
_cell.length_c   1.000
_cell.angle_alpha   90.00
_cell.angle_beta   90.00
_cell.angle_gamma   90.00
#
_symmetry.space_group_name_H-M   'P 1'
#
loop_
_entity.id
_entity.type
_entity.pdbx_description
1 polymer ?
#
loop_
_entity_poly.entity_id
_entity_poly.type
_entity_poly.pdbx_seq_one_letter_code
_entity_poly.pdbx_strand_id
1 'polypeptide(L)'
;MKKLFYILAVVVLIASSGCSKQFLEDMQPYNQYGEDQIFSNEELTEWYIARLYNYYFVSYKNPLQTVIGLYNNDRSNMTEEIGGTIPNYINPTKTLINASDADGYYGKTSSSVSNNPYTRIRFCNDLLEKMNDPVSASLSTEFKNEARGQAYMLRALQYFDLVRIYGGVPIVLTVENNSTTDVSIQTPRSTSSECFAQIVKDLDSAAALLPMIWDAPSDNYGKMTAAAAIAMKSRVLLTAASPLFNKDWDNQGSDKWKAALQAGLDAETKLSAAGYGLYGSNAKDWSEMAFTGNAKFNKEAIMVFQFSNSSTSSAGFNNSWENQVRPTDYDGGGGLSATKQMLDLFPLASGKRPTLANGYVDTFFFENRDPRFYRTFEFSGEKWGIKGNENKTTWFYRWKPSEDGKVSYYGNNQTNSPAIVRKNSNPDADSTSFNYSNTSIIEYRYAELLLNIAECYAATGDINHAVQYIGKIRARVGIPADNNYGVGNLTTKYQAIEAVLYERRVELAYEGKRFWDVQRWMLYDNTDRSGNTVQKLGLNPINGTERDGYYWQAKDFTDTDPLTAADRNILIDPDASDFKAQLDQLKAVYEKHFVMTPLDKAWDQVNGAAVSIDFRPNYYLSGLPSSVLSTNGWLEQTIGWNDYSGAAGTFDYQK
;
A
#
# COMPACT_ATOMS: atom_id res chain seq x y z
N MET A 1 -11.32 -82.15 17.42
CA MET A 1 -11.19 -81.89 15.96
C MET A 1 -12.06 -80.72 15.47
N LYS A 2 -13.36 -80.63 15.75
CA LYS A 2 -14.21 -79.50 15.29
C LYS A 2 -13.74 -78.11 15.77
N LYS A 3 -13.27 -77.97 17.02
CA LYS A 3 -12.76 -76.68 17.55
C LYS A 3 -11.46 -76.19 16.90
N LEU A 4 -10.60 -77.11 16.43
CA LEU A 4 -9.34 -76.75 15.75
C LEU A 4 -9.62 -76.26 14.32
N PHE A 5 -10.66 -76.80 13.67
CA PHE A 5 -11.10 -76.39 12.34
C PHE A 5 -11.68 -74.97 12.33
N TYR A 6 -12.45 -74.59 13.36
CA TYR A 6 -12.96 -73.22 13.49
C TYR A 6 -11.86 -72.20 13.78
N ILE A 7 -10.83 -72.57 14.56
CA ILE A 7 -9.68 -71.69 14.81
C ILE A 7 -8.84 -71.52 13.54
N LEU A 8 -8.59 -72.59 12.77
CA LEU A 8 -7.89 -72.48 11.49
C LEU A 8 -8.70 -71.67 10.45
N ALA A 9 -10.02 -71.83 10.40
CA ALA A 9 -10.88 -71.08 9.48
C ALA A 9 -10.89 -69.57 9.80
N VAL A 10 -10.88 -69.21 11.09
CA VAL A 10 -10.79 -67.80 11.53
C VAL A 10 -9.40 -67.20 11.22
N VAL A 11 -8.32 -67.97 11.37
CA VAL A 11 -6.96 -67.50 11.02
C VAL A 11 -6.79 -67.30 9.51
N VAL A 12 -7.40 -68.15 8.67
CA VAL A 12 -7.37 -68.00 7.19
C VAL A 12 -8.26 -66.84 6.72
N LEU A 13 -9.37 -66.55 7.41
CA LEU A 13 -10.23 -65.38 7.15
C LEU A 13 -9.58 -64.04 7.56
N ILE A 14 -8.69 -64.05 8.57
CA ILE A 14 -7.93 -62.83 8.96
C ILE A 14 -6.71 -62.61 8.06
N ALA A 15 -6.15 -63.66 7.46
CA ALA A 15 -5.02 -63.56 6.53
C ALA A 15 -5.41 -63.08 5.11
N SER A 16 -6.71 -62.97 4.79
CA SER A 16 -7.23 -62.60 3.46
C SER A 16 -7.81 -61.18 3.37
N SER A 17 -7.72 -60.38 4.45
CA SER A 17 -8.13 -58.96 4.47
C SER A 17 -6.96 -57.97 4.35
N GLY A 18 -5.82 -58.41 3.82
CA GLY A 18 -4.78 -57.50 3.37
C GLY A 18 -5.20 -56.85 2.05
N CYS A 19 -5.83 -55.67 2.11
CA CYS A 19 -5.85 -54.79 0.93
C CYS A 19 -4.41 -54.63 0.47
N SER A 20 -4.11 -55.02 -0.78
CA SER A 20 -2.78 -54.81 -1.35
C SER A 20 -2.42 -53.34 -1.17
N LYS A 21 -1.17 -53.02 -0.77
CA LYS A 21 -0.70 -51.63 -0.69
C LYS A 21 -0.98 -50.89 -2.00
N GLN A 22 -0.88 -51.60 -3.13
CA GLN A 22 -1.25 -51.12 -4.46
C GLN A 22 -2.71 -50.63 -4.55
N PHE A 23 -3.70 -51.34 -4.00
CA PHE A 23 -5.10 -50.91 -4.01
C PHE A 23 -5.35 -49.64 -3.16
N LEU A 24 -4.59 -49.44 -2.09
CA LEU A 24 -4.66 -48.21 -1.28
C LEU A 24 -3.88 -47.04 -1.92
N GLU A 25 -2.82 -47.33 -2.67
CA GLU A 25 -2.11 -46.36 -3.52
C GLU A 25 -2.96 -45.96 -4.75
N ASP A 26 -3.71 -46.90 -5.33
CA ASP A 26 -4.58 -46.70 -6.50
C ASP A 26 -5.94 -46.05 -6.13
N MET A 27 -6.26 -45.94 -4.83
CA MET A 27 -7.47 -45.28 -4.30
C MET A 27 -7.21 -43.83 -3.86
N GLN A 28 -6.27 -43.12 -4.50
CA GLN A 28 -6.24 -41.66 -4.38
C GLN A 28 -7.51 -41.07 -5.00
N PRO A 29 -8.16 -40.09 -4.35
CA PRO A 29 -9.27 -39.38 -4.97
C PRO A 29 -8.80 -38.82 -6.32
N TYR A 30 -9.43 -39.17 -7.44
CA TYR A 30 -9.10 -38.64 -8.77
C TYR A 30 -9.17 -37.09 -8.86
N ASN A 31 -9.72 -36.45 -7.81
CA ASN A 31 -9.78 -35.00 -7.63
C ASN A 31 -8.72 -34.41 -6.68
N GLN A 32 -7.72 -35.20 -6.24
CA GLN A 32 -6.62 -34.76 -5.39
C GLN A 32 -5.29 -35.26 -5.95
N TYR A 33 -4.42 -34.34 -6.36
CA TYR A 33 -3.04 -34.68 -6.75
C TYR A 33 -2.19 -34.88 -5.50
N GLY A 34 -1.40 -35.96 -5.46
CA GLY A 34 -0.40 -36.16 -4.41
C GLY A 34 0.71 -35.11 -4.50
N GLU A 35 1.38 -34.77 -3.40
CA GLU A 35 2.49 -33.80 -3.41
C GLU A 35 3.55 -34.15 -4.47
N ASP A 36 3.85 -35.44 -4.64
CA ASP A 36 4.85 -35.88 -5.62
C ASP A 36 4.42 -35.67 -7.07
N GLN A 37 3.11 -35.69 -7.34
CA GLN A 37 2.56 -35.39 -8.65
C GLN A 37 2.59 -33.88 -8.93
N ILE A 38 2.35 -33.05 -7.92
CA ILE A 38 2.38 -31.59 -8.05
C ILE A 38 3.77 -31.12 -8.47
N PHE A 39 4.81 -31.58 -7.78
CA PHE A 39 6.18 -31.08 -7.97
C PHE A 39 6.99 -31.82 -9.05
N SER A 40 6.42 -32.81 -9.72
CA SER A 40 7.01 -33.49 -10.89
C SER A 40 6.43 -33.00 -12.23
N ASN A 41 5.45 -32.10 -12.20
CA ASN A 41 4.79 -31.52 -13.36
C ASN A 41 4.79 -29.99 -13.31
N GLU A 42 5.25 -29.33 -14.39
CA GLU A 42 5.37 -27.87 -14.44
C GLU A 42 4.01 -27.16 -14.32
N GLU A 43 2.95 -27.66 -14.96
CA GLU A 43 1.61 -27.07 -14.88
C GLU A 43 1.03 -27.15 -13.47
N LEU A 44 1.14 -28.30 -12.81
CA LEU A 44 0.65 -28.47 -11.44
C LEU A 44 1.48 -27.64 -10.44
N THR A 45 2.79 -27.52 -10.65
CA THR A 45 3.64 -26.63 -9.84
C THR A 45 3.26 -25.17 -10.07
N GLU A 46 2.94 -24.77 -11.30
CA GLU A 46 2.47 -23.41 -11.61
C GLU A 46 1.13 -23.12 -10.92
N TRP A 47 0.23 -24.09 -10.78
CA TRP A 47 -1.01 -23.92 -9.99
C TRP A 47 -0.73 -23.73 -8.50
N TYR A 48 0.29 -24.40 -7.96
CA TYR A 48 0.75 -24.16 -6.59
C TYR A 48 1.24 -22.72 -6.43
N ILE A 49 2.04 -22.23 -7.39
CA ILE A 49 2.52 -20.84 -7.42
C ILE A 49 1.33 -19.88 -7.54
N ALA A 50 0.39 -20.11 -8.47
CA ALA A 50 -0.80 -19.28 -8.61
C ALA A 50 -1.63 -19.21 -7.32
N ARG A 51 -1.73 -20.31 -6.56
CA ARG A 51 -2.36 -20.33 -5.24
C ARG A 51 -1.59 -19.50 -4.21
N LEU A 52 -0.26 -19.49 -4.25
CA LEU A 52 0.54 -18.57 -3.43
C LEU A 52 0.19 -17.11 -3.77
N TYR A 53 0.19 -16.72 -5.04
CA TYR A 53 -0.21 -15.36 -5.44
C TYR A 53 -1.64 -15.02 -4.97
N ASN A 54 -2.58 -15.97 -5.05
CA ASN A 54 -3.91 -15.79 -4.48
C ASN A 54 -3.83 -15.50 -2.98
N TYR A 55 -3.14 -16.32 -2.18
CA TYR A 55 -3.03 -16.09 -0.74
C TYR A 55 -2.39 -14.75 -0.38
N TYR A 56 -1.46 -14.25 -1.20
CA TYR A 56 -0.82 -12.97 -0.97
C TYR A 56 -1.72 -11.78 -1.35
N PHE A 57 -2.32 -11.82 -2.54
CA PHE A 57 -2.85 -10.61 -3.17
C PHE A 57 -4.37 -10.59 -3.31
N VAL A 58 -5.09 -11.67 -2.99
CA VAL A 58 -6.57 -11.70 -3.05
C VAL A 58 -7.24 -10.63 -2.18
N SER A 59 -6.56 -10.21 -1.11
CA SER A 59 -7.06 -9.17 -0.22
C SER A 59 -6.94 -7.78 -0.79
N TYR A 60 -6.04 -7.53 -1.75
CA TYR A 60 -5.92 -6.24 -2.41
C TYR A 60 -7.11 -6.04 -3.36
N LYS A 61 -7.80 -4.92 -3.19
CA LYS A 61 -9.00 -4.47 -3.90
C LYS A 61 -8.91 -2.99 -4.27
N ASN A 62 -7.96 -2.25 -3.71
CA ASN A 62 -7.69 -0.85 -4.02
C ASN A 62 -6.25 -0.45 -3.61
N PRO A 63 -5.71 0.68 -4.11
CA PRO A 63 -4.35 1.13 -3.83
C PRO A 63 -4.04 1.49 -2.38
N LEU A 64 -5.06 1.63 -1.51
CA LEU A 64 -4.88 2.00 -0.10
C LEU A 64 -4.67 0.79 0.81
N GLN A 65 -4.73 -0.42 0.27
CA GLN A 65 -4.39 -1.64 1.00
C GLN A 65 -2.90 -1.88 0.88
N THR A 66 -2.25 -2.15 2.01
CA THR A 66 -0.77 -2.04 2.10
C THR A 66 -0.11 -3.19 2.84
N VAL A 67 -0.91 -4.15 3.31
CA VAL A 67 -0.46 -5.32 4.09
C VAL A 67 -1.04 -6.58 3.45
N ILE A 68 -0.17 -7.54 3.15
CA ILE A 68 -0.49 -8.80 2.47
C ILE A 68 -1.50 -9.62 3.28
N GLY A 69 -2.65 -9.94 2.71
CA GLY A 69 -3.69 -10.75 3.34
C GLY A 69 -4.67 -9.99 4.25
N LEU A 70 -4.56 -8.65 4.36
CA LEU A 70 -5.55 -7.83 5.07
C LEU A 70 -6.54 -7.14 4.12
N TYR A 71 -7.83 -7.26 4.42
CA TYR A 71 -8.94 -6.71 3.62
C TYR A 71 -9.38 -5.29 4.06
N ASN A 72 -8.47 -4.53 4.68
CA ASN A 72 -8.75 -3.18 5.16
C ASN A 72 -7.66 -2.19 4.74
N ASN A 73 -7.96 -0.91 4.90
CA ASN A 73 -7.07 0.21 4.62
C ASN A 73 -6.72 0.97 5.92
N ASP A 74 -6.78 0.30 7.07
CA ASP A 74 -6.64 0.92 8.40
C ASP A 74 -5.36 1.76 8.52
N ARG A 75 -4.26 1.29 7.91
CA ARG A 75 -2.98 2.02 7.89
C ARG A 75 -3.10 3.38 7.21
N SER A 76 -3.75 3.43 6.06
CA SER A 76 -3.98 4.66 5.29
C SER A 76 -4.87 5.64 6.07
N ASN A 77 -5.83 5.11 6.86
CA ASN A 77 -6.74 5.89 7.71
C ASN A 77 -6.08 6.45 8.99
N MET A 78 -4.80 6.15 9.25
CA MET A 78 -4.05 6.70 10.40
C MET A 78 -3.23 7.94 10.03
N THR A 79 -3.44 8.49 8.83
CA THR A 79 -2.71 9.65 8.31
C THR A 79 -3.66 10.78 7.95
N GLU A 80 -3.10 11.93 7.59
CA GLU A 80 -3.88 13.08 7.11
C GLU A 80 -4.58 12.86 5.75
N GLU A 81 -4.26 11.78 5.03
CA GLU A 81 -4.83 11.53 3.68
C GLU A 81 -6.34 11.27 3.70
N ILE A 82 -6.85 10.63 4.76
CA ILE A 82 -8.23 10.14 4.85
C ILE A 82 -8.85 10.55 6.19
N GLY A 83 -9.92 11.34 6.17
CA GLY A 83 -10.69 11.76 7.35
C GLY A 83 -11.93 10.91 7.62
N GLY A 84 -12.50 11.03 8.82
CA GLY A 84 -13.82 10.47 9.18
C GLY A 84 -13.81 9.05 9.72
N THR A 85 -12.66 8.37 9.72
CA THR A 85 -12.47 7.09 10.41
C THR A 85 -11.37 7.24 11.46
N ILE A 86 -11.66 6.81 12.69
CA ILE A 86 -10.72 6.83 13.82
C ILE A 86 -10.41 5.39 14.26
N PRO A 87 -9.44 4.71 13.63
CA PRO A 87 -8.95 3.42 14.11
C PRO A 87 -8.42 3.50 15.54
N ASN A 88 -8.45 2.39 16.27
CA ASN A 88 -8.05 2.33 17.68
C ASN A 88 -6.64 2.89 17.97
N TYR A 89 -5.71 2.74 17.01
CA TYR A 89 -4.33 3.21 17.12
C TYR A 89 -4.16 4.74 17.10
N ILE A 90 -5.14 5.47 16.58
CA ILE A 90 -5.16 6.95 16.58
C ILE A 90 -6.28 7.52 17.44
N ASN A 91 -6.97 6.67 18.20
CA ASN A 91 -8.13 7.06 18.99
C ASN A 91 -7.68 7.58 20.38
N PRO A 92 -7.86 8.87 20.70
CA PRO A 92 -7.40 9.43 21.98
C PRO A 92 -8.16 8.87 23.19
N THR A 93 -9.33 8.25 22.99
CA THR A 93 -10.10 7.62 24.07
C THR A 93 -9.67 6.17 24.33
N LYS A 94 -8.66 5.67 23.63
CA LYS A 94 -8.15 4.30 23.77
C LYS A 94 -6.70 4.32 24.23
N THR A 95 -6.37 3.33 25.06
CA THR A 95 -5.00 3.04 25.48
C THR A 95 -4.78 1.56 25.26
N LEU A 96 -4.14 1.22 24.15
CA LEU A 96 -3.72 -0.13 23.80
C LEU A 96 -2.36 -0.38 24.45
N ILE A 97 -2.27 -1.37 25.34
CA ILE A 97 -1.01 -1.73 26.00
C ILE A 97 -0.88 -3.24 26.19
N ASN A 98 -1.97 -3.99 26.11
CA ASN A 98 -1.95 -5.43 26.39
C ASN A 98 -1.82 -6.23 25.10
N ALA A 99 -1.36 -7.47 25.20
CA ALA A 99 -1.32 -8.41 24.08
C ALA A 99 -2.70 -8.66 23.43
N SER A 100 -3.81 -8.41 24.14
CA SER A 100 -5.16 -8.47 23.56
C SER A 100 -5.48 -7.32 22.60
N ASP A 101 -4.75 -6.21 22.73
CA ASP A 101 -4.93 -5.00 21.95
C ASP A 101 -3.96 -4.92 20.75
N ALA A 102 -2.97 -5.82 20.73
CA ALA A 102 -1.94 -5.87 19.72
C ALA A 102 -2.49 -6.30 18.36
N ASP A 103 -1.72 -6.04 17.31
CA ASP A 103 -2.11 -6.34 15.95
C ASP A 103 -2.19 -7.86 15.74
N GLY A 104 -3.34 -8.32 15.22
CA GLY A 104 -3.61 -9.75 14.98
C GLY A 104 -2.95 -10.31 13.72
N TYR A 105 -2.21 -9.52 12.95
CA TYR A 105 -1.64 -9.90 11.66
C TYR A 105 -0.77 -11.16 11.70
N TYR A 106 -0.02 -11.39 12.78
CA TYR A 106 0.87 -12.54 12.97
C TYR A 106 0.17 -13.88 12.71
N GLY A 107 -1.13 -13.95 13.01
CA GLY A 107 -1.96 -15.12 12.85
C GLY A 107 -2.50 -15.66 14.18
N LYS A 108 -3.32 -16.70 14.08
CA LYS A 108 -3.90 -17.40 15.22
C LYS A 108 -3.87 -18.90 14.99
N THR A 109 -3.76 -19.65 16.07
CA THR A 109 -3.92 -21.10 16.04
C THR A 109 -5.34 -21.46 15.59
N SER A 110 -5.45 -22.39 14.65
CA SER A 110 -6.73 -22.88 14.13
C SER A 110 -6.67 -24.38 13.91
N SER A 111 -7.81 -25.06 13.96
CA SER A 111 -7.97 -26.48 13.63
C SER A 111 -7.87 -26.76 12.12
N SER A 112 -7.73 -25.72 11.30
CA SER A 112 -7.60 -25.81 9.85
C SER A 112 -6.55 -24.82 9.33
N VAL A 113 -5.99 -25.10 8.17
CA VAL A 113 -5.02 -24.20 7.52
C VAL A 113 -5.70 -22.87 7.21
N SER A 114 -5.16 -21.77 7.73
CA SER A 114 -5.65 -20.42 7.52
C SER A 114 -4.61 -19.58 6.79
N ASN A 115 -5.05 -18.62 5.97
CA ASN A 115 -4.15 -17.72 5.25
C ASN A 115 -3.57 -16.66 6.21
N ASN A 116 -2.46 -16.98 6.86
CA ASN A 116 -1.71 -16.08 7.74
C ASN A 116 -0.22 -16.01 7.30
N PRO A 117 0.57 -15.07 7.85
CA PRO A 117 1.97 -14.88 7.47
C PRO A 117 2.83 -16.15 7.49
N TYR A 118 2.80 -16.93 8.57
CA TYR A 118 3.65 -18.12 8.70
C TYR A 118 3.15 -19.29 7.86
N THR A 119 1.85 -19.38 7.58
CA THR A 119 1.34 -20.33 6.58
C THR A 119 1.84 -19.98 5.18
N ARG A 120 1.85 -18.69 4.81
CA ARG A 120 2.42 -18.22 3.53
C ARG A 120 3.92 -18.47 3.43
N ILE A 121 4.67 -18.22 4.52
CA ILE A 121 6.11 -18.55 4.61
C ILE A 121 6.33 -20.05 4.44
N ARG A 122 5.56 -20.89 5.15
CA ARG A 122 5.67 -22.36 5.05
C ARG A 122 5.48 -22.85 3.61
N PHE A 123 4.49 -22.32 2.89
CA PHE A 123 4.29 -22.70 1.48
C PHE A 123 5.42 -22.23 0.56
N CYS A 124 6.04 -21.09 0.85
CA CYS A 124 7.25 -20.68 0.12
C CYS A 124 8.41 -21.64 0.42
N ASN A 125 8.62 -22.02 1.69
CA ASN A 125 9.67 -22.95 2.10
C ASN A 125 9.47 -24.33 1.44
N ASP A 126 8.23 -24.82 1.41
CA ASP A 126 7.87 -26.09 0.78
C ASP A 126 8.21 -26.11 -0.72
N LEU A 127 7.81 -25.07 -1.46
CA LEU A 127 8.20 -24.95 -2.86
C LEU A 127 9.74 -24.89 -3.03
N LEU A 128 10.43 -24.14 -2.17
CA LEU A 128 11.90 -24.04 -2.22
C LEU A 128 12.61 -25.37 -1.95
N GLU A 129 12.11 -26.17 -1.00
CA GLU A 129 12.64 -27.50 -0.69
C GLU A 129 12.36 -28.47 -1.84
N LYS A 130 11.12 -28.52 -2.33
CA LYS A 130 10.70 -29.45 -3.40
C LYS A 130 11.39 -29.20 -4.74
N MET A 131 11.70 -27.94 -5.06
CA MET A 131 12.50 -27.60 -6.25
C MET A 131 13.98 -28.02 -6.12
N ASN A 132 14.44 -28.48 -4.97
CA ASN A 132 15.78 -29.08 -4.80
C ASN A 132 15.73 -30.60 -4.54
N ASP A 133 14.53 -31.16 -4.40
CA ASP A 133 14.30 -32.57 -4.11
C ASP A 133 14.23 -33.43 -5.41
N PRO A 134 14.60 -34.73 -5.38
CA PRO A 134 14.46 -35.64 -6.51
C PRO A 134 13.07 -35.69 -7.17
N VAL A 135 12.00 -35.35 -6.44
CA VAL A 135 10.63 -35.28 -6.99
C VAL A 135 10.50 -34.32 -8.18
N SER A 136 11.33 -33.27 -8.22
CA SER A 136 11.33 -32.27 -9.30
C SER A 136 12.37 -32.55 -10.38
N ALA A 137 12.94 -33.76 -10.44
CA ALA A 137 14.00 -34.11 -11.39
C ALA A 137 13.52 -34.09 -12.86
N SER A 138 12.22 -34.22 -13.10
CA SER A 138 11.60 -34.14 -14.44
C SER A 138 11.39 -32.71 -14.95
N LEU A 139 11.44 -31.70 -14.08
CA LEU A 139 11.18 -30.30 -14.44
C LEU A 139 12.42 -29.66 -15.07
N SER A 140 12.21 -28.69 -15.97
CA SER A 140 13.32 -27.95 -16.56
C SER A 140 14.08 -27.12 -15.51
N THR A 141 15.39 -26.94 -15.72
CA THR A 141 16.21 -26.11 -14.80
C THR A 141 15.73 -24.66 -14.78
N GLU A 142 15.29 -24.14 -15.92
CA GLU A 142 14.73 -22.80 -16.07
C GLU A 142 13.47 -22.63 -15.21
N PHE A 143 12.47 -23.50 -15.38
CA PHE A 143 11.25 -23.49 -14.58
C PHE A 143 11.55 -23.59 -13.07
N LYS A 144 12.46 -24.49 -12.68
CA LYS A 144 12.85 -24.65 -11.27
C LYS A 144 13.46 -23.37 -10.70
N ASN A 145 14.28 -22.66 -11.48
CA ASN A 145 14.87 -21.39 -11.07
C ASN A 145 13.78 -20.31 -10.92
N GLU A 146 12.89 -20.21 -11.90
CA GLU A 146 11.76 -19.28 -11.88
C GLU A 146 10.83 -19.52 -10.69
N ALA A 147 10.44 -20.77 -10.44
CA ALA A 147 9.62 -21.16 -9.30
C ALA A 147 10.27 -20.76 -7.97
N ARG A 148 11.57 -21.04 -7.81
CA ARG A 148 12.35 -20.64 -6.62
C ARG A 148 12.47 -19.13 -6.49
N GLY A 149 12.74 -18.42 -7.58
CA GLY A 149 12.85 -16.98 -7.60
C GLY A 149 11.57 -16.28 -7.14
N GLN A 150 10.41 -16.76 -7.62
CA GLN A 150 9.10 -16.27 -7.19
C GLN A 150 8.85 -16.56 -5.70
N ALA A 151 9.19 -17.77 -5.22
CA ALA A 151 9.07 -18.14 -3.81
C ALA A 151 9.93 -17.27 -2.88
N TYR A 152 11.18 -16.98 -3.26
CA TYR A 152 12.05 -16.09 -2.51
C TYR A 152 11.48 -14.66 -2.44
N MET A 153 10.99 -14.12 -3.56
CA MET A 153 10.38 -12.79 -3.58
C MET A 153 9.16 -12.72 -2.66
N LEU A 154 8.25 -13.70 -2.74
CA LEU A 154 7.06 -13.75 -1.88
C LEU A 154 7.43 -13.87 -0.40
N ARG A 155 8.38 -14.75 -0.05
CA ARG A 155 8.86 -14.88 1.34
C ARG A 155 9.49 -13.59 1.86
N ALA A 156 10.26 -12.89 1.02
CA ALA A 156 10.82 -11.58 1.35
C ALA A 156 9.73 -10.53 1.64
N LEU A 157 8.68 -10.47 0.80
CA LEU A 157 7.54 -9.57 1.03
C LEU A 157 6.83 -9.88 2.36
N GLN A 158 6.63 -11.16 2.68
CA GLN A 158 5.97 -11.54 3.92
C GLN A 158 6.79 -11.19 5.16
N TYR A 159 8.10 -11.44 5.14
CA TYR A 159 8.97 -11.01 6.24
C TYR A 159 9.06 -9.49 6.35
N PHE A 160 8.98 -8.77 5.25
CA PHE A 160 8.98 -7.30 5.26
C PHE A 160 7.72 -6.73 5.92
N ASP A 161 6.53 -7.31 5.72
CA ASP A 161 5.33 -6.93 6.46
C ASP A 161 5.47 -7.24 7.96
N LEU A 162 5.95 -8.45 8.30
CA LEU A 162 6.14 -8.85 9.69
C LEU A 162 7.11 -7.93 10.43
N VAL A 163 8.26 -7.60 9.84
CA VAL A 163 9.27 -6.77 10.51
C VAL A 163 8.81 -5.31 10.69
N ARG A 164 8.04 -4.78 9.75
CA ARG A 164 7.46 -3.42 9.86
C ARG A 164 6.31 -3.32 10.86
N ILE A 165 5.66 -4.44 11.18
CA ILE A 165 4.56 -4.47 12.14
C ILE A 165 5.06 -4.80 13.55
N TYR A 166 5.97 -5.78 13.69
CA TYR A 166 6.35 -6.34 14.99
C TYR A 166 7.82 -6.08 15.39
N GLY A 167 8.64 -5.56 14.48
CA GLY A 167 10.10 -5.59 14.62
C GLY A 167 10.62 -6.99 14.34
N GLY A 168 11.72 -7.39 14.96
CA GLY A 168 12.28 -8.72 14.78
C GLY A 168 11.28 -9.86 15.11
N VAL A 169 11.26 -10.88 14.26
CA VAL A 169 10.38 -12.06 14.35
C VAL A 169 11.19 -13.35 14.14
N PRO A 170 10.67 -14.54 14.49
CA PRO A 170 11.34 -15.81 14.17
C PRO A 170 11.59 -15.98 12.66
N ILE A 171 12.83 -16.29 12.31
CA ILE A 171 13.23 -16.63 10.94
C ILE A 171 13.13 -18.14 10.76
N VAL A 172 12.17 -18.60 9.95
CA VAL A 172 11.85 -20.00 9.68
C VAL A 172 11.98 -20.22 8.18
N LEU A 173 13.05 -20.90 7.78
CA LEU A 173 13.44 -21.06 6.36
C LEU A 173 13.19 -22.47 5.81
N THR A 174 12.75 -23.37 6.68
CA THR A 174 12.43 -24.77 6.40
C THR A 174 10.97 -25.07 6.67
N VAL A 175 10.48 -26.19 6.15
CA VAL A 175 9.13 -26.69 6.46
C VAL A 175 9.12 -27.35 7.83
N GLU A 176 8.42 -26.72 8.78
CA GLU A 176 8.24 -27.28 10.10
C GLU A 176 6.97 -28.14 10.20
N ASN A 177 7.05 -29.20 11.01
CA ASN A 177 5.90 -30.02 11.38
C ASN A 177 5.18 -29.39 12.58
N ASN A 178 3.85 -29.43 12.56
CA ASN A 178 3.07 -28.90 13.67
C ASN A 178 3.28 -29.77 14.93
N SER A 179 3.85 -29.18 15.97
CA SER A 179 4.03 -29.83 17.26
C SER A 179 3.92 -28.80 18.39
N THR A 180 3.22 -29.16 19.46
CA THR A 180 3.12 -28.32 20.67
C THR A 180 4.19 -28.66 21.71
N THR A 181 4.94 -29.75 21.51
CA THR A 181 5.92 -30.27 22.48
C THR A 181 7.33 -30.38 21.91
N ASP A 182 7.50 -30.19 20.61
CA ASP A 182 8.82 -30.21 19.98
C ASP A 182 9.54 -28.91 20.29
N VAL A 183 10.62 -29.01 21.07
CA VAL A 183 11.45 -27.87 21.46
C VAL A 183 12.34 -27.38 20.32
N SER A 184 12.59 -28.20 19.29
CA SER A 184 13.48 -27.84 18.19
C SER A 184 12.88 -26.77 17.27
N ILE A 185 11.55 -26.67 17.23
CA ILE A 185 10.81 -25.67 16.45
C ILE A 185 10.44 -24.42 17.26
N GLN A 186 10.92 -24.32 18.51
CA GLN A 186 10.72 -23.15 19.37
C GLN A 186 11.72 -22.04 19.03
N THR A 187 11.65 -21.53 17.80
CA THR A 187 12.56 -20.49 17.32
C THR A 187 12.28 -19.15 18.03
N PRO A 188 13.27 -18.53 18.69
CA PRO A 188 13.11 -17.22 19.30
C PRO A 188 12.98 -16.12 18.23
N ARG A 189 12.57 -14.93 18.65
CA ARG A 189 12.57 -13.76 17.78
C ARG A 189 14.02 -13.41 17.40
N SER A 190 14.31 -13.30 16.11
CA SER A 190 15.53 -12.66 15.62
C SER A 190 15.44 -11.14 15.82
N THR A 191 16.56 -10.44 15.77
CA THR A 191 16.59 -8.97 15.74
C THR A 191 15.97 -8.43 14.45
N SER A 192 15.53 -7.17 14.46
CA SER A 192 15.04 -6.51 13.24
C SER A 192 16.12 -6.49 12.14
N SER A 193 17.39 -6.27 12.52
CA SER A 193 18.53 -6.27 11.59
C SER A 193 18.77 -7.64 10.94
N GLU A 194 18.64 -8.74 11.69
CA GLU A 194 18.72 -10.09 11.12
C GLU A 194 17.54 -10.39 10.17
N CYS A 195 16.32 -9.95 10.51
CA CYS A 195 15.18 -10.07 9.61
C CYS A 195 15.42 -9.31 8.30
N PHE A 196 15.91 -8.06 8.36
CA PHE A 196 16.27 -7.31 7.16
C PHE A 196 17.37 -7.99 6.33
N ALA A 197 18.40 -8.54 6.97
CA ALA A 197 19.46 -9.27 6.28
C ALA A 197 18.91 -10.51 5.55
N GLN A 198 17.99 -11.25 6.17
CA GLN A 198 17.35 -12.40 5.53
C GLN A 198 16.42 -11.99 4.38
N ILE A 199 15.66 -10.90 4.53
CA ILE A 199 14.83 -10.34 3.45
C ILE A 199 15.72 -9.98 2.25
N VAL A 200 16.84 -9.29 2.48
CA VAL A 200 17.80 -8.92 1.42
C VAL A 200 18.38 -10.17 0.73
N LYS A 201 18.72 -11.22 1.50
CA LYS A 201 19.20 -12.48 0.93
C LYS A 201 18.17 -13.15 0.02
N ASP A 202 16.90 -13.15 0.41
CA ASP A 202 15.82 -13.69 -0.41
C ASP A 202 15.63 -12.83 -1.67
N LEU A 203 15.68 -11.50 -1.58
CA LEU A 203 15.59 -10.60 -2.73
C LEU A 203 16.76 -10.76 -3.70
N ASP A 204 17.98 -10.92 -3.19
CA ASP A 204 19.16 -11.20 -4.03
C ASP A 204 19.04 -12.57 -4.73
N SER A 205 18.51 -13.57 -4.04
CA SER A 205 18.24 -14.89 -4.63
C SER A 205 17.14 -14.82 -5.69
N ALA A 206 16.08 -14.04 -5.46
CA ALA A 206 15.03 -13.81 -6.46
C ALA A 206 15.57 -13.09 -7.70
N ALA A 207 16.34 -12.01 -7.51
CA ALA A 207 16.94 -11.24 -8.59
C ALA A 207 17.91 -12.06 -9.45
N ALA A 208 18.61 -13.03 -8.86
CA ALA A 208 19.52 -13.91 -9.59
C ALA A 208 18.82 -15.01 -10.40
N LEU A 209 17.58 -15.34 -10.07
CA LEU A 209 16.85 -16.47 -10.65
C LEU A 209 15.69 -16.07 -11.58
N LEU A 210 15.19 -14.84 -11.45
CA LEU A 210 14.07 -14.34 -12.25
C LEU A 210 14.54 -13.52 -13.46
N PRO A 211 13.76 -13.47 -14.54
CA PRO A 211 14.02 -12.55 -15.63
C PRO A 211 13.69 -11.09 -15.21
N MET A 212 14.35 -10.12 -15.84
CA MET A 212 13.99 -8.69 -15.69
C MET A 212 12.61 -8.42 -16.27
N ILE A 213 12.32 -9.04 -17.42
CA ILE A 213 11.05 -8.99 -18.15
C ILE A 213 10.79 -10.42 -18.60
N TRP A 214 9.61 -10.95 -18.28
CA TRP A 214 9.20 -12.28 -18.72
C TRP A 214 9.00 -12.33 -20.24
N ASP A 215 9.32 -13.48 -20.83
CA ASP A 215 8.86 -13.82 -22.17
C ASP A 215 7.33 -13.84 -22.22
N ALA A 216 6.75 -13.58 -23.39
CA ALA A 216 5.31 -13.34 -23.55
C ALA A 216 4.77 -12.38 -22.46
N PRO A 217 5.24 -11.12 -22.44
CA PRO A 217 5.03 -10.21 -21.31
C PRO A 217 3.56 -9.89 -21.03
N SER A 218 2.64 -10.15 -21.96
CA SER A 218 1.19 -10.04 -21.72
C SER A 218 0.66 -11.16 -20.84
N ASP A 219 1.13 -12.38 -21.04
CA ASP A 219 0.60 -13.59 -20.41
C ASP A 219 1.20 -13.78 -19.02
N ASN A 220 2.43 -13.30 -18.83
CA ASN A 220 3.16 -13.33 -17.57
C ASN A 220 3.13 -11.99 -16.82
N TYR A 221 2.33 -11.03 -17.26
CA TYR A 221 2.24 -9.72 -16.60
C TYR A 221 1.71 -9.87 -15.16
N GLY A 222 2.43 -9.31 -14.19
CA GLY A 222 2.12 -9.43 -12.77
C GLY A 222 2.86 -10.57 -12.04
N LYS A 223 3.54 -11.48 -12.76
CA LYS A 223 4.52 -12.36 -12.12
C LYS A 223 5.70 -11.54 -11.59
N MET A 224 6.28 -11.99 -10.48
CA MET A 224 7.46 -11.38 -9.87
C MET A 224 8.65 -11.42 -10.83
N THR A 225 9.43 -10.35 -10.87
CA THR A 225 10.59 -10.19 -11.75
C THR A 225 11.86 -9.89 -10.95
N ALA A 226 13.03 -10.04 -11.59
CA ALA A 226 14.27 -9.55 -11.01
C ALA A 226 14.24 -8.02 -10.80
N ALA A 227 13.57 -7.28 -11.69
CA ALA A 227 13.40 -5.84 -11.53
C ALA A 227 12.65 -5.49 -10.24
N ALA A 228 11.57 -6.21 -9.93
CA ALA A 228 10.83 -6.06 -8.69
C ALA A 228 11.68 -6.41 -7.46
N ALA A 229 12.44 -7.51 -7.50
CA ALA A 229 13.31 -7.90 -6.39
C ALA A 229 14.39 -6.84 -6.09
N ILE A 230 15.04 -6.31 -7.13
CA ILE A 230 16.09 -5.29 -7.01
C ILE A 230 15.52 -3.96 -6.49
N ALA A 231 14.39 -3.51 -7.01
CA ALA A 231 13.73 -2.29 -6.52
C ALA A 231 13.22 -2.45 -5.08
N MET A 232 12.65 -3.62 -4.75
CA MET A 232 12.20 -3.93 -3.39
C MET A 232 13.36 -3.94 -2.40
N LYS A 233 14.54 -4.42 -2.79
CA LYS A 233 15.76 -4.35 -1.97
C LYS A 233 16.11 -2.91 -1.58
N SER A 234 15.97 -1.96 -2.51
CA SER A 234 16.15 -0.53 -2.21
C SER A 234 15.15 -0.03 -1.15
N ARG A 235 13.85 -0.36 -1.25
CA ARG A 235 12.82 0.01 -0.26
C ARG A 235 13.07 -0.64 1.11
N VAL A 236 13.47 -1.90 1.13
CA VAL A 236 13.79 -2.64 2.37
C VAL A 236 14.97 -2.01 3.09
N LEU A 237 16.06 -1.72 2.37
CA LEU A 237 17.24 -1.09 2.95
C LEU A 237 16.99 0.36 3.37
N LEU A 238 16.17 1.12 2.61
CA LEU A 238 15.69 2.44 3.02
C LEU A 238 14.96 2.37 4.36
N THR A 239 14.05 1.40 4.52
CA THR A 239 13.31 1.19 5.77
C THR A 239 14.26 0.82 6.91
N ALA A 240 15.22 -0.09 6.66
CA ALA A 240 16.20 -0.49 7.66
C ALA A 240 17.15 0.65 8.08
N ALA A 241 17.42 1.61 7.19
CA ALA A 241 18.23 2.81 7.44
C ALA A 241 17.47 3.93 8.14
N SER A 242 16.13 3.89 8.12
CA SER A 242 15.26 4.91 8.70
C SER A 242 15.28 4.90 10.25
N PRO A 243 14.93 6.03 10.89
CA PRO A 243 15.02 6.20 12.35
C PRO A 243 14.39 5.08 13.20
N LEU A 244 13.28 4.48 12.76
CA LEU A 244 12.62 3.41 13.51
C LEU A 244 13.54 2.19 13.74
N PHE A 245 14.38 1.84 12.77
CA PHE A 245 15.24 0.65 12.79
C PHE A 245 16.74 0.98 12.80
N ASN A 246 17.10 2.26 12.88
CA ASN A 246 18.47 2.73 12.84
C ASN A 246 18.71 3.84 13.88
N LYS A 247 19.30 3.49 15.02
CA LYS A 247 19.71 4.49 16.02
C LYS A 247 20.74 5.49 15.47
N ASP A 248 21.52 5.09 14.46
CA ASP A 248 22.54 5.89 13.78
C ASP A 248 22.00 6.64 12.55
N TRP A 249 20.67 6.78 12.39
CA TRP A 249 20.07 7.42 11.21
C TRP A 249 20.55 8.86 10.97
N ASP A 250 20.92 9.57 12.04
CA ASP A 250 21.35 10.96 11.97
C ASP A 250 22.84 11.13 11.64
N ASN A 251 23.58 10.03 11.49
CA ASN A 251 24.95 10.07 11.05
C ASN A 251 25.01 10.05 9.52
N GLN A 252 25.60 11.08 8.90
CA GLN A 252 25.81 11.11 7.44
C GLN A 252 26.70 9.96 6.96
N GLY A 253 27.57 9.45 7.84
CA GLY A 253 28.43 8.30 7.59
C GLY A 253 27.75 6.94 7.81
N SER A 254 26.45 6.88 8.15
CA SER A 254 25.77 5.63 8.49
C SER A 254 25.85 4.60 7.37
N ASP A 255 26.34 3.41 7.70
CA ASP A 255 26.50 2.32 6.72
C ASP A 255 25.16 1.84 6.16
N LYS A 256 24.07 1.94 6.95
CA LYS A 256 22.73 1.59 6.47
C LYS A 256 22.26 2.56 5.37
N TRP A 257 22.51 3.86 5.52
CA TRP A 257 22.19 4.85 4.48
C TRP A 257 23.02 4.65 3.20
N LYS A 258 24.32 4.36 3.34
CA LYS A 258 25.19 4.05 2.20
C LYS A 258 24.75 2.78 1.48
N ALA A 259 24.38 1.73 2.21
CA ALA A 259 23.88 0.48 1.64
C ALA A 259 22.55 0.69 0.89
N ALA A 260 21.63 1.47 1.47
CA ALA A 260 20.37 1.83 0.83
C ALA A 260 20.59 2.65 -0.45
N LEU A 261 21.49 3.65 -0.40
CA LEU A 261 21.88 4.46 -1.57
C LEU A 261 22.45 3.57 -2.68
N GLN A 262 23.42 2.72 -2.34
CA GLN A 262 24.07 1.85 -3.32
C GLN A 262 23.09 0.87 -3.96
N ALA A 263 22.16 0.30 -3.19
CA ALA A 263 21.11 -0.55 -3.72
C ALA A 263 20.14 0.21 -4.64
N GLY A 264 19.81 1.46 -4.30
CA GLY A 264 18.99 2.33 -5.15
C GLY A 264 19.68 2.67 -6.48
N LEU A 265 20.97 3.03 -6.46
CA LEU A 265 21.73 3.35 -7.67
C LEU A 265 21.97 2.12 -8.56
N ASP A 266 22.22 0.95 -7.96
CA ASP A 266 22.28 -0.32 -8.69
C ASP A 266 20.94 -0.65 -9.34
N ALA A 267 19.83 -0.46 -8.62
CA ALA A 267 18.49 -0.62 -9.15
C ALA A 267 18.23 0.34 -10.31
N GLU A 268 18.49 1.63 -10.17
CA GLU A 268 18.30 2.62 -11.24
C GLU A 268 19.07 2.20 -12.50
N THR A 269 20.34 1.84 -12.35
CA THR A 269 21.20 1.42 -13.45
C THR A 269 20.67 0.18 -14.17
N LYS A 270 20.37 -0.89 -13.42
CA LYS A 270 19.92 -2.17 -13.99
C LYS A 270 18.52 -2.07 -14.61
N LEU A 271 17.60 -1.42 -13.92
CA LEU A 271 16.22 -1.26 -14.41
C LEU A 271 16.19 -0.37 -15.65
N SER A 272 16.96 0.72 -15.68
CA SER A 272 17.05 1.56 -16.88
C SER A 272 17.66 0.82 -18.07
N ALA A 273 18.69 0.00 -17.85
CA ALA A 273 19.24 -0.85 -18.90
C ALA A 273 18.22 -1.87 -19.46
N ALA A 274 17.28 -2.31 -18.61
CA ALA A 274 16.17 -3.19 -19.00
C ALA A 274 14.96 -2.44 -19.60
N GLY A 275 15.01 -1.11 -19.74
CA GLY A 275 13.95 -0.31 -20.35
C GLY A 275 12.92 0.29 -19.38
N TYR A 276 13.09 0.12 -18.07
CA TYR A 276 12.28 0.82 -17.07
C TYR A 276 12.68 2.30 -16.96
N GLY A 277 11.75 3.13 -16.54
CA GLY A 277 11.96 4.56 -16.32
C GLY A 277 10.65 5.30 -16.07
N LEU A 278 10.73 6.61 -15.85
CA LEU A 278 9.54 7.44 -15.77
C LEU A 278 8.70 7.35 -17.06
N TYR A 279 7.39 7.23 -16.89
CA TYR A 279 6.40 7.18 -17.96
C TYR A 279 5.93 8.60 -18.27
N GLY A 280 5.81 8.90 -19.57
CA GLY A 280 5.26 10.18 -20.01
C GLY A 280 6.19 11.38 -19.87
N SER A 281 5.69 12.51 -20.33
CA SER A 281 6.42 13.79 -20.36
C SER A 281 5.60 14.98 -19.85
N ASN A 282 4.38 14.72 -19.38
CA ASN A 282 3.46 15.71 -18.83
C ASN A 282 2.56 15.04 -17.76
N ALA A 283 1.72 15.84 -17.10
CA ALA A 283 0.83 15.35 -16.05
C ALA A 283 -0.29 14.42 -16.53
N LYS A 284 -0.74 14.56 -17.79
CA LYS A 284 -1.72 13.64 -18.39
C LYS A 284 -1.13 12.25 -18.54
N ASP A 285 0.03 12.12 -19.19
CA ASP A 285 0.73 10.84 -19.34
C ASP A 285 1.05 10.23 -17.97
N TRP A 286 1.49 11.05 -17.02
CA TRP A 286 1.71 10.64 -15.63
C TRP A 286 0.44 10.05 -15.00
N SER A 287 -0.73 10.64 -15.22
CA SER A 287 -1.95 10.06 -14.67
C SER A 287 -2.36 8.79 -15.40
N GLU A 288 -2.18 8.75 -16.71
CA GLU A 288 -2.64 7.67 -17.58
C GLU A 288 -1.83 6.39 -17.43
N MET A 289 -0.59 6.44 -16.93
CA MET A 289 0.22 5.24 -16.75
C MET A 289 -0.44 4.21 -15.82
N ALA A 290 -1.26 4.67 -14.87
CA ALA A 290 -1.94 3.80 -13.91
C ALA A 290 -2.98 2.86 -14.56
N PHE A 291 -3.50 3.20 -15.74
CA PHE A 291 -4.61 2.46 -16.38
C PHE A 291 -4.40 2.13 -17.87
N THR A 292 -3.46 2.76 -18.56
CA THR A 292 -3.17 2.50 -19.99
C THR A 292 -2.29 1.26 -20.24
N GLY A 293 -1.70 0.68 -19.20
CA GLY A 293 -0.77 -0.46 -19.27
C GLY A 293 -1.30 -1.80 -18.76
N ASN A 294 -2.62 -2.01 -18.72
CA ASN A 294 -3.18 -3.30 -18.27
C ASN A 294 -2.70 -4.45 -19.18
N ALA A 295 -2.15 -5.51 -18.57
CA ALA A 295 -1.61 -6.68 -19.27
C ALA A 295 -0.51 -6.38 -20.32
N LYS A 296 0.23 -5.28 -20.18
CA LYS A 296 1.34 -4.91 -21.08
C LYS A 296 2.49 -4.29 -20.29
N PHE A 297 3.70 -4.41 -20.81
CA PHE A 297 4.87 -3.76 -20.21
C PHE A 297 4.65 -2.25 -20.09
N ASN A 298 4.67 -1.76 -18.85
CA ASN A 298 4.69 -0.35 -18.52
C ASN A 298 6.06 -0.03 -17.90
N LYS A 299 6.84 0.81 -18.56
CA LYS A 299 8.21 1.17 -18.13
C LYS A 299 8.30 1.76 -16.73
N GLU A 300 7.23 2.37 -16.19
CA GLU A 300 7.25 2.90 -14.83
C GLU A 300 6.75 1.87 -13.80
N ALA A 301 5.97 0.87 -14.21
CA ALA A 301 5.40 -0.12 -13.30
C ALA A 301 6.38 -1.29 -13.05
N ILE A 302 6.96 -1.35 -11.85
CA ILE A 302 7.98 -2.34 -11.49
C ILE A 302 7.33 -3.59 -10.88
N MET A 303 6.37 -3.40 -9.98
CA MET A 303 5.59 -4.49 -9.37
C MET A 303 4.10 -4.14 -9.43
N VAL A 304 3.31 -5.07 -9.99
CA VAL A 304 1.91 -4.80 -10.37
C VAL A 304 1.02 -5.96 -9.95
N PHE A 305 -0.16 -5.64 -9.43
CA PHE A 305 -1.23 -6.61 -9.15
C PHE A 305 -2.32 -6.50 -10.22
N GLN A 306 -2.64 -7.65 -10.83
CA GLN A 306 -3.64 -7.76 -11.90
C GLN A 306 -5.02 -8.09 -11.32
N PHE A 307 -6.06 -7.58 -11.98
CA PHE A 307 -7.45 -7.76 -11.58
C PHE A 307 -8.34 -8.16 -12.77
N SER A 308 -9.44 -8.84 -12.47
CA SER A 308 -10.46 -9.32 -13.39
C SER A 308 -11.69 -8.42 -13.33
N ASN A 309 -12.36 -8.29 -14.48
CA ASN A 309 -13.65 -7.62 -14.61
C ASN A 309 -14.86 -8.57 -14.52
N SER A 310 -14.65 -9.84 -14.12
CA SER A 310 -15.72 -10.82 -14.01
C SER A 310 -16.57 -10.64 -12.74
N SER A 311 -17.89 -10.63 -12.91
CA SER A 311 -18.89 -10.53 -11.85
C SER A 311 -19.38 -11.89 -11.33
N THR A 312 -18.95 -13.02 -11.93
CA THR A 312 -19.47 -14.35 -11.55
C THR A 312 -18.77 -14.90 -10.29
N SER A 313 -19.54 -14.93 -9.19
CA SER A 313 -19.39 -15.71 -7.94
C SER A 313 -17.98 -15.88 -7.35
N SER A 314 -17.71 -15.19 -6.23
CA SER A 314 -16.69 -15.49 -5.19
C SER A 314 -15.22 -15.76 -5.59
N ALA A 315 -14.87 -15.75 -6.88
CA ALA A 315 -13.53 -15.97 -7.41
C ALA A 315 -12.91 -14.70 -8.05
N GLY A 316 -13.65 -13.59 -8.09
CA GLY A 316 -13.19 -12.34 -8.71
C GLY A 316 -12.06 -11.68 -7.92
N PHE A 317 -10.85 -11.67 -8.49
CA PHE A 317 -9.82 -10.69 -8.13
C PHE A 317 -10.22 -9.35 -8.71
N ASN A 318 -11.11 -8.62 -8.04
CA ASN A 318 -11.60 -7.33 -8.52
C ASN A 318 -10.88 -6.15 -7.87
N ASN A 319 -10.77 -5.04 -8.62
CA ASN A 319 -10.43 -3.74 -8.07
C ASN A 319 -11.71 -2.91 -7.91
N SER A 320 -12.03 -2.49 -6.69
CA SER A 320 -13.21 -1.67 -6.38
C SER A 320 -12.89 -0.18 -6.25
N TRP A 321 -11.67 0.23 -6.60
CA TRP A 321 -11.22 1.62 -6.49
C TRP A 321 -12.12 2.58 -7.24
N GLU A 322 -12.51 2.27 -8.49
CA GLU A 322 -13.48 3.08 -9.25
C GLU A 322 -14.75 3.32 -8.45
N ASN A 323 -15.34 2.27 -7.87
CA ASN A 323 -16.55 2.41 -7.08
C ASN A 323 -16.31 3.29 -5.84
N GLN A 324 -15.16 3.19 -5.18
CA GLN A 324 -14.88 3.99 -3.98
C GLN A 324 -14.71 5.48 -4.29
N VAL A 325 -14.03 5.82 -5.38
CA VAL A 325 -13.69 7.21 -5.68
C VAL A 325 -14.72 7.94 -6.52
N ARG A 326 -15.58 7.23 -7.25
CA ARG A 326 -16.60 7.86 -8.10
C ARG A 326 -17.79 8.40 -7.28
N PRO A 327 -18.31 9.59 -7.60
CA PRO A 327 -19.45 10.19 -6.92
C PRO A 327 -20.76 9.46 -7.26
N THR A 328 -21.83 9.76 -6.52
CA THR A 328 -23.12 9.08 -6.65
C THR A 328 -23.76 9.28 -8.03
N ASP A 329 -23.66 10.47 -8.60
CA ASP A 329 -24.20 10.81 -9.93
C ASP A 329 -23.36 10.29 -11.11
N TYR A 330 -22.31 9.52 -10.81
CA TYR A 330 -21.55 8.69 -11.74
C TYR A 330 -21.90 7.20 -11.60
N ASP A 331 -22.88 6.85 -10.76
CA ASP A 331 -23.18 5.48 -10.30
C ASP A 331 -22.08 4.88 -9.42
N GLY A 332 -21.27 5.73 -8.78
CA GLY A 332 -20.23 5.34 -7.83
C GLY A 332 -20.69 5.20 -6.38
N GLY A 333 -19.75 4.90 -5.50
CA GLY A 333 -19.93 4.67 -4.06
C GLY A 333 -19.92 5.92 -3.19
N GLY A 334 -20.01 7.12 -3.78
CA GLY A 334 -20.16 8.39 -3.05
C GLY A 334 -18.88 9.23 -2.98
N GLY A 335 -17.76 8.73 -3.50
CA GLY A 335 -16.50 9.45 -3.60
C GLY A 335 -15.67 9.49 -2.31
N LEU A 336 -14.34 9.47 -2.47
CA LEU A 336 -13.41 9.62 -1.36
C LEU A 336 -13.09 11.10 -1.15
N SER A 337 -13.72 11.73 -0.16
CA SER A 337 -13.52 13.15 0.15
C SER A 337 -12.06 13.44 0.53
N ALA A 338 -11.46 14.44 -0.11
CA ALA A 338 -10.09 14.88 0.18
C ALA A 338 -10.07 15.77 1.43
N THR A 339 -9.17 15.53 2.37
CA THR A 339 -9.01 16.41 3.54
C THR A 339 -8.45 17.77 3.10
N LYS A 340 -8.78 18.84 3.84
CA LYS A 340 -8.17 20.15 3.62
C LYS A 340 -6.65 20.07 3.69
N GLN A 341 -6.11 19.30 4.62
CA GLN A 341 -4.67 19.09 4.78
C GLN A 341 -4.03 18.54 3.50
N MET A 342 -4.74 17.72 2.72
CA MET A 342 -4.27 17.24 1.42
C MET A 342 -4.49 18.26 0.30
N LEU A 343 -5.62 18.97 0.26
CA LEU A 343 -5.86 20.02 -0.72
C LEU A 343 -4.86 21.18 -0.60
N ASP A 344 -4.50 21.56 0.62
CA ASP A 344 -3.50 22.58 0.93
C ASP A 344 -2.07 22.04 0.85
N LEU A 345 -1.86 20.73 0.65
CA LEU A 345 -0.52 20.16 0.58
C LEU A 345 0.16 20.42 -0.77
N PHE A 346 -0.59 20.28 -1.86
CA PHE A 346 -0.01 20.22 -3.21
C PHE A 346 0.68 21.55 -3.59
N PRO A 347 1.82 21.53 -4.29
CA PRO A 347 2.51 22.76 -4.68
C PRO A 347 1.65 23.66 -5.59
N LEU A 348 2.11 24.90 -5.78
CA LEU A 348 1.65 25.76 -6.87
C LEU A 348 2.27 25.31 -8.20
N ALA A 349 1.79 25.81 -9.34
CA ALA A 349 2.31 25.48 -10.67
C ALA A 349 3.82 25.79 -10.82
N SER A 350 4.34 26.71 -10.00
CA SER A 350 5.78 27.02 -9.90
C SER A 350 6.60 25.98 -9.11
N GLY A 351 5.97 24.94 -8.56
CA GLY A 351 6.57 23.97 -7.65
C GLY A 351 6.81 24.48 -6.22
N LYS A 352 6.54 25.76 -5.95
CA LYS A 352 6.66 26.36 -4.61
C LYS A 352 5.54 25.87 -3.69
N ARG A 353 5.81 25.85 -2.39
CA ARG A 353 4.82 25.50 -1.36
C ARG A 353 3.59 26.43 -1.43
N PRO A 354 2.37 25.91 -1.21
CA PRO A 354 1.12 26.67 -1.29
C PRO A 354 0.90 27.53 -0.03
N THR A 355 1.66 28.60 0.10
CA THR A 355 1.48 29.59 1.18
C THR A 355 0.90 30.88 0.64
N LEU A 356 0.26 31.68 1.52
CA LEU A 356 -0.23 33.01 1.13
C LEU A 356 0.87 33.88 0.51
N ALA A 357 2.10 33.81 1.06
CA ALA A 357 3.25 34.54 0.53
C ALA A 357 3.68 34.09 -0.88
N ASN A 358 3.38 32.84 -1.26
CA ASN A 358 3.63 32.32 -2.60
C ASN A 358 2.43 32.49 -3.55
N GLY A 359 1.33 33.09 -3.09
CA GLY A 359 0.13 33.34 -3.89
C GLY A 359 -0.96 32.26 -3.79
N TYR A 360 -0.90 31.39 -2.77
CA TYR A 360 -2.00 30.45 -2.50
C TYR A 360 -3.23 31.18 -1.97
N VAL A 361 -4.39 30.81 -2.50
CA VAL A 361 -5.70 31.36 -2.09
C VAL A 361 -6.57 30.22 -1.58
N ASP A 362 -6.80 30.22 -0.27
CA ASP A 362 -7.46 29.12 0.46
C ASP A 362 -8.85 28.76 -0.09
N THR A 363 -9.67 29.79 -0.33
CA THR A 363 -11.04 29.65 -0.84
C THR A 363 -11.07 29.13 -2.28
N PHE A 364 -10.07 29.45 -3.08
CA PHE A 364 -9.95 29.00 -4.47
C PHE A 364 -8.75 28.07 -4.61
N PHE A 365 -8.73 27.04 -3.77
CA PHE A 365 -7.65 26.07 -3.66
C PHE A 365 -7.26 25.44 -5.00
N PHE A 366 -8.14 25.39 -5.99
CA PHE A 366 -7.87 24.82 -7.31
C PHE A 366 -7.09 25.76 -8.25
N GLU A 367 -6.82 27.02 -7.90
CA GLU A 367 -6.09 27.94 -8.77
C GLU A 367 -4.57 27.72 -8.73
N ASN A 368 -3.92 27.81 -9.90
CA ASN A 368 -2.46 27.88 -10.05
C ASN A 368 -1.70 26.75 -9.33
N ARG A 369 -2.19 25.50 -9.45
CA ARG A 369 -1.65 24.34 -8.73
C ARG A 369 -0.64 23.55 -9.56
N ASP A 370 0.16 22.74 -8.87
CA ASP A 370 0.96 21.67 -9.48
C ASP A 370 0.06 20.85 -10.43
N PRO A 371 0.48 20.56 -11.67
CA PRO A 371 -0.33 19.81 -12.62
C PRO A 371 -0.87 18.47 -12.10
N ARG A 372 -0.20 17.83 -11.13
CA ARG A 372 -0.67 16.60 -10.47
C ARG A 372 -1.87 16.82 -9.55
N PHE A 373 -2.11 18.04 -9.07
CA PHE A 373 -3.31 18.38 -8.29
C PHE A 373 -4.57 18.04 -9.09
N TYR A 374 -4.63 18.54 -10.34
CA TYR A 374 -5.70 18.30 -11.30
C TYR A 374 -5.73 16.86 -11.82
N ARG A 375 -4.92 15.95 -11.32
CA ARG A 375 -4.94 14.51 -11.66
C ARG A 375 -5.11 13.64 -10.42
N THR A 376 -4.99 14.26 -9.25
CA THR A 376 -5.16 13.61 -7.95
C THR A 376 -6.57 13.81 -7.43
N PHE A 377 -7.12 15.01 -7.61
CA PHE A 377 -8.45 15.38 -7.13
C PHE A 377 -9.39 15.69 -8.30
N GLU A 378 -10.67 15.48 -8.05
CA GLU A 378 -11.80 15.97 -8.83
C GLU A 378 -12.49 17.09 -8.02
N PHE A 379 -12.75 18.24 -8.65
CA PHE A 379 -13.61 19.30 -8.09
C PHE A 379 -14.70 19.71 -9.09
N SER A 380 -15.64 20.54 -8.67
CA SER A 380 -16.84 20.82 -9.49
C SER A 380 -16.50 21.36 -10.87
N GLY A 381 -17.19 20.84 -11.88
CA GLY A 381 -17.02 21.20 -13.28
C GLY A 381 -15.80 20.58 -13.95
N GLU A 382 -14.93 19.86 -13.23
CA GLU A 382 -13.81 19.15 -13.81
C GLU A 382 -14.26 18.01 -14.72
N LYS A 383 -13.56 17.84 -15.83
CA LYS A 383 -13.78 16.76 -16.78
C LYS A 383 -13.22 15.47 -16.19
N TRP A 384 -14.10 14.49 -16.01
CA TRP A 384 -13.75 13.14 -15.64
C TRP A 384 -14.68 12.15 -16.34
N GLY A 385 -14.19 11.57 -17.42
CA GLY A 385 -14.99 10.70 -18.27
C GLY A 385 -15.51 9.44 -17.57
N ILE A 386 -16.51 8.84 -18.22
CA ILE A 386 -16.92 7.45 -18.06
C ILE A 386 -17.12 6.84 -19.45
N LYS A 387 -17.21 5.51 -19.54
CA LYS A 387 -17.51 4.83 -20.80
C LYS A 387 -18.78 5.39 -21.46
N GLY A 388 -18.66 5.88 -22.69
CA GLY A 388 -19.76 6.47 -23.45
C GLY A 388 -20.05 7.95 -23.15
N ASN A 389 -19.33 8.57 -22.22
CA ASN A 389 -19.38 10.01 -21.97
C ASN A 389 -18.01 10.54 -21.48
N GLU A 390 -17.15 10.90 -22.41
CA GLU A 390 -15.81 11.45 -22.15
C GLU A 390 -15.81 12.83 -21.46
N ASN A 391 -16.89 13.59 -21.60
CA ASN A 391 -17.03 14.95 -21.06
C ASN A 391 -17.98 14.98 -19.86
N LYS A 392 -18.14 13.86 -19.16
CA LYS A 392 -18.90 13.80 -17.91
C LYS A 392 -18.23 14.73 -16.88
N THR A 393 -19.06 15.52 -16.20
CA THR A 393 -18.69 16.39 -15.09
C THR A 393 -19.65 16.19 -13.93
N THR A 394 -19.25 16.60 -12.73
CA THR A 394 -20.11 16.70 -11.55
C THR A 394 -19.87 18.00 -10.78
N TRP A 395 -20.64 18.19 -9.70
CA TRP A 395 -20.50 19.31 -8.79
C TRP A 395 -20.59 18.88 -7.32
N PHE A 396 -19.81 19.56 -6.47
CA PHE A 396 -19.72 19.33 -5.02
C PHE A 396 -20.13 20.59 -4.27
N TYR A 397 -21.44 20.84 -4.22
CA TYR A 397 -22.04 21.92 -3.42
C TYR A 397 -23.36 21.49 -2.81
N ARG A 398 -23.82 22.28 -1.86
CA ARG A 398 -25.08 22.06 -1.14
C ARG A 398 -25.90 23.34 -1.00
N TRP A 399 -27.20 23.20 -0.81
CA TRP A 399 -28.13 24.30 -0.51
C TRP A 399 -29.16 23.87 0.54
N LYS A 400 -29.81 24.85 1.17
CA LYS A 400 -30.87 24.63 2.16
C LYS A 400 -31.90 25.76 2.06
N PRO A 401 -33.18 25.53 2.37
CA PRO A 401 -34.24 26.53 2.23
C PRO A 401 -34.35 27.53 3.37
N SER A 402 -33.66 27.25 4.47
CA SER A 402 -33.52 28.12 5.64
C SER A 402 -32.29 27.68 6.42
N GLU A 403 -31.93 28.42 7.47
CA GLU A 403 -30.78 28.12 8.31
C GLU A 403 -30.81 26.71 8.90
N ASP A 404 -31.98 26.30 9.40
CA ASP A 404 -32.24 24.96 9.97
C ASP A 404 -32.89 24.00 8.96
N GLY A 405 -32.99 24.40 7.70
CA GLY A 405 -33.63 23.63 6.64
C GLY A 405 -32.86 22.36 6.29
N LYS A 406 -33.58 21.37 5.73
CA LYS A 406 -32.94 20.14 5.23
C LYS A 406 -31.96 20.48 4.10
N VAL A 407 -30.71 20.05 4.28
CA VAL A 407 -29.65 20.22 3.29
C VAL A 407 -29.90 19.32 2.09
N SER A 408 -29.73 19.89 0.90
CA SER A 408 -29.75 19.21 -0.40
C SER A 408 -28.38 19.34 -1.07
N TYR A 409 -28.04 18.37 -1.91
CA TYR A 409 -26.74 18.27 -2.59
C TYR A 409 -26.96 18.05 -4.08
N TYR A 410 -26.09 18.61 -4.90
CA TYR A 410 -26.12 18.32 -6.34
C TYR A 410 -25.82 16.83 -6.55
N GLY A 411 -26.60 16.17 -7.43
CA GLY A 411 -26.35 14.77 -7.78
C GLY A 411 -26.41 13.76 -6.62
N ASN A 412 -26.95 14.16 -5.45
CA ASN A 412 -26.81 13.41 -4.19
C ASN A 412 -25.34 13.18 -3.74
N ASN A 413 -24.43 14.05 -4.17
CA ASN A 413 -23.02 13.99 -3.81
C ASN A 413 -22.78 14.57 -2.41
N GLN A 414 -22.96 13.73 -1.40
CA GLN A 414 -22.80 14.07 0.01
C GLN A 414 -21.33 13.90 0.44
N THR A 415 -20.47 14.78 -0.04
CA THR A 415 -19.03 14.77 0.28
C THR A 415 -18.73 15.73 1.42
N ASN A 416 -17.76 15.38 2.27
CA ASN A 416 -17.26 16.25 3.36
C ASN A 416 -16.17 17.22 2.86
N SER A 417 -16.06 17.41 1.56
CA SER A 417 -15.01 18.20 0.94
C SER A 417 -15.49 18.77 -0.38
N PRO A 418 -15.01 19.96 -0.80
CA PRO A 418 -15.28 20.51 -2.12
C PRO A 418 -14.56 19.76 -3.26
N ALA A 419 -13.77 18.74 -2.92
CA ALA A 419 -13.08 17.88 -3.87
C ALA A 419 -13.00 16.43 -3.36
N ILE A 420 -12.96 15.49 -4.29
CA ILE A 420 -12.76 14.06 -4.00
C ILE A 420 -11.49 13.57 -4.69
N VAL A 421 -10.97 12.41 -4.27
CA VAL A 421 -9.84 11.76 -4.95
C VAL A 421 -10.31 11.21 -6.31
N ARG A 422 -9.50 11.38 -7.36
CA ARG A 422 -9.70 10.76 -8.68
C ARG A 422 -8.49 9.98 -9.20
N LYS A 423 -7.34 10.10 -8.54
CA LYS A 423 -6.09 9.44 -8.93
C LYS A 423 -6.31 7.94 -9.13
N ASN A 424 -5.61 7.34 -10.10
CA ASN A 424 -5.72 5.91 -10.45
C ASN A 424 -7.12 5.46 -10.91
N SER A 425 -8.01 6.40 -11.30
CA SER A 425 -9.27 6.09 -11.97
C SER A 425 -9.13 6.22 -13.49
N ASN A 426 -9.68 5.26 -14.22
CA ASN A 426 -9.74 5.24 -15.66
C ASN A 426 -10.93 6.10 -16.16
N PRO A 427 -10.70 7.13 -16.99
CA PRO A 427 -11.77 7.96 -17.57
C PRO A 427 -12.69 7.19 -18.55
N ASP A 428 -12.33 5.98 -18.96
CA ASP A 428 -13.17 5.10 -19.77
C ASP A 428 -13.81 3.96 -18.94
N ALA A 429 -13.79 4.06 -17.60
CA ALA A 429 -14.38 3.04 -16.74
C ALA A 429 -15.89 2.88 -17.00
N ASP A 430 -16.36 1.63 -16.98
CA ASP A 430 -17.77 1.26 -17.18
C ASP A 430 -18.54 1.40 -15.86
N SER A 431 -19.49 2.34 -15.80
CA SER A 431 -20.24 2.65 -14.58
C SER A 431 -21.08 1.48 -14.08
N THR A 432 -21.42 0.52 -14.95
CA THR A 432 -22.15 -0.70 -14.55
C THR A 432 -21.30 -1.70 -13.78
N SER A 433 -19.97 -1.52 -13.77
CA SER A 433 -19.00 -2.50 -13.30
C SER A 433 -17.88 -1.90 -12.45
N PHE A 434 -18.07 -0.72 -11.85
CA PHE A 434 -17.05 -0.06 -11.03
C PHE A 434 -16.54 -0.90 -9.85
N ASN A 435 -17.34 -1.81 -9.31
CA ASN A 435 -16.89 -2.75 -8.27
C ASN A 435 -15.92 -3.82 -8.79
N TYR A 436 -15.86 -4.01 -10.12
CA TYR A 436 -15.11 -5.05 -10.82
C TYR A 436 -14.20 -4.42 -11.88
N SER A 437 -13.46 -3.38 -11.51
CA SER A 437 -12.44 -2.82 -12.41
C SER A 437 -11.29 -3.81 -12.59
N ASN A 438 -10.78 -3.90 -13.82
CA ASN A 438 -9.56 -4.62 -14.16
C ASN A 438 -8.32 -3.71 -14.18
N THR A 439 -8.46 -2.43 -13.79
CA THR A 439 -7.32 -1.53 -13.63
C THR A 439 -6.34 -2.12 -12.63
N SER A 440 -5.10 -2.30 -13.06
CA SER A 440 -4.03 -2.85 -12.26
C SER A 440 -3.67 -1.92 -11.10
N ILE A 441 -3.21 -2.48 -9.98
CA ILE A 441 -2.60 -1.69 -8.91
C ILE A 441 -1.08 -1.76 -9.09
N ILE A 442 -0.45 -0.60 -9.24
CA ILE A 442 1.01 -0.50 -9.28
C ILE A 442 1.53 -0.36 -7.85
N GLU A 443 2.05 -1.45 -7.28
CA GLU A 443 2.54 -1.47 -5.90
C GLU A 443 3.94 -0.85 -5.75
N TYR A 444 4.78 -0.97 -6.78
CA TYR A 444 6.07 -0.30 -6.83
C TYR A 444 6.26 0.30 -8.22
N ARG A 445 6.50 1.60 -8.29
CA ARG A 445 6.84 2.29 -9.53
C ARG A 445 8.18 3.02 -9.52
N TYR A 446 8.70 3.29 -10.70
CA TYR A 446 10.03 3.87 -10.90
C TYR A 446 10.22 5.23 -10.21
N ALA A 447 9.17 6.06 -10.11
CA ALA A 447 9.26 7.30 -9.34
C ALA A 447 9.57 7.07 -7.85
N GLU A 448 9.04 6.00 -7.25
CA GLU A 448 9.36 5.65 -5.86
C GLU A 448 10.84 5.28 -5.71
N LEU A 449 11.40 4.52 -6.66
CA LEU A 449 12.83 4.20 -6.67
C LEU A 449 13.68 5.48 -6.68
N LEU A 450 13.34 6.44 -7.54
CA LEU A 450 14.04 7.73 -7.61
C LEU A 450 13.92 8.52 -6.29
N LEU A 451 12.75 8.50 -5.64
CA LEU A 451 12.54 9.16 -4.36
C LEU A 451 13.27 8.45 -3.20
N ASN A 452 13.39 7.12 -3.26
CA ASN A 452 14.20 6.35 -2.30
C ASN A 452 15.68 6.76 -2.41
N ILE A 453 16.19 6.92 -3.63
CA ILE A 453 17.56 7.39 -3.90
C ILE A 453 17.74 8.84 -3.43
N ALA A 454 16.79 9.73 -3.75
CA ALA A 454 16.82 11.13 -3.32
C ALA A 454 16.93 11.25 -1.79
N GLU A 455 16.17 10.42 -1.07
CA GLU A 455 16.17 10.40 0.39
C GLU A 455 17.51 9.93 0.96
N CYS A 456 18.11 8.90 0.35
CA CYS A 456 19.43 8.42 0.77
C CYS A 456 20.54 9.46 0.50
N TYR A 457 20.49 10.18 -0.63
CA TYR A 457 21.38 11.30 -0.88
C TYR A 457 21.21 12.40 0.17
N ALA A 458 19.96 12.77 0.48
CA ALA A 458 19.68 13.76 1.50
C ALA A 458 20.23 13.31 2.87
N ALA A 459 19.99 12.07 3.28
CA ALA A 459 20.45 11.52 4.56
C ALA A 459 21.98 11.45 4.69
N THR A 460 22.68 11.13 3.60
CA THR A 460 24.15 11.10 3.52
C THR A 460 24.78 12.48 3.38
N GLY A 461 23.98 13.55 3.26
CA GLY A 461 24.44 14.94 3.21
C GLY A 461 24.66 15.49 1.79
N ASP A 462 24.37 14.72 0.74
CA ASP A 462 24.44 15.17 -0.65
C ASP A 462 23.14 15.85 -1.09
N ILE A 463 22.99 17.10 -0.66
CA ILE A 463 21.82 17.93 -0.94
C ILE A 463 21.62 18.13 -2.44
N ASN A 464 22.70 18.27 -3.20
CA ASN A 464 22.63 18.57 -4.63
C ASN A 464 22.01 17.42 -5.41
N HIS A 465 22.47 16.18 -5.18
CA HIS A 465 21.87 15.02 -5.83
C HIS A 465 20.43 14.78 -5.35
N ALA A 466 20.11 14.98 -4.07
CA ALA A 466 18.73 14.89 -3.59
C ALA A 466 17.78 15.83 -4.37
N VAL A 467 18.18 17.09 -4.57
CA VAL A 467 17.41 18.08 -5.35
C VAL A 467 17.32 17.68 -6.83
N GLN A 468 18.39 17.13 -7.42
CA GLN A 468 18.35 16.66 -8.81
C GLN A 468 17.34 15.53 -9.02
N TYR A 469 17.23 14.58 -8.07
CA TYR A 469 16.24 13.50 -8.17
C TYR A 469 14.80 13.99 -7.95
N ILE A 470 14.57 14.96 -7.05
CA ILE A 470 13.28 15.67 -6.98
C ILE A 470 12.98 16.34 -8.35
N GLY A 471 13.99 16.97 -8.95
CA GLY A 471 13.90 17.57 -10.27
C GLY A 471 13.47 16.60 -11.37
N LYS A 472 13.97 15.35 -11.37
CA LYS A 472 13.52 14.30 -12.32
C LYS A 472 12.00 14.08 -12.25
N ILE A 473 11.44 14.05 -11.04
CA ILE A 473 9.99 13.85 -10.81
C ILE A 473 9.18 15.07 -11.23
N ARG A 474 9.62 16.27 -10.79
CA ARG A 474 8.92 17.53 -11.06
C ARG A 474 8.97 17.94 -12.53
N ALA A 475 10.11 17.74 -13.20
CA ALA A 475 10.26 18.03 -14.63
C ALA A 475 9.31 17.19 -15.49
N ARG A 476 9.10 15.91 -15.14
CA ARG A 476 8.19 15.00 -15.87
C ARG A 476 6.76 15.54 -15.96
N VAL A 477 6.30 16.30 -14.96
CA VAL A 477 4.93 16.86 -14.94
C VAL A 477 4.89 18.34 -15.32
N GLY A 478 5.99 18.89 -15.84
CA GLY A 478 6.04 20.25 -16.38
C GLY A 478 6.30 21.35 -15.36
N ILE A 479 6.75 21.04 -14.14
CA ILE A 479 7.16 22.07 -13.18
C ILE A 479 8.44 22.77 -13.73
N PRO A 480 8.47 24.11 -13.82
CA PRO A 480 9.63 24.85 -14.32
C PRO A 480 10.87 24.62 -13.46
N ALA A 481 12.06 24.60 -14.05
CA ALA A 481 13.32 24.40 -13.31
C ALA A 481 13.69 25.56 -12.36
N ASP A 482 12.99 26.69 -12.46
CA ASP A 482 13.20 27.89 -11.65
C ASP A 482 13.24 27.57 -10.14
N ASN A 483 14.20 28.19 -9.44
CA ASN A 483 14.37 28.02 -8.01
C ASN A 483 14.43 26.53 -7.58
N ASN A 484 15.16 25.71 -8.36
CA ASN A 484 15.27 24.26 -8.19
C ASN A 484 13.91 23.57 -8.22
N TYR A 485 13.15 23.78 -9.29
CA TYR A 485 11.78 23.25 -9.42
C TYR A 485 10.84 23.73 -8.30
N GLY A 486 11.05 24.95 -7.79
CA GLY A 486 10.33 25.50 -6.66
C GLY A 486 10.73 24.98 -5.28
N VAL A 487 11.71 24.06 -5.17
CA VAL A 487 12.21 23.54 -3.88
C VAL A 487 12.96 24.61 -3.09
N GLY A 488 13.61 25.56 -3.77
CA GLY A 488 14.42 26.58 -3.14
C GLY A 488 15.87 26.17 -2.88
N ASN A 489 16.57 26.99 -2.10
CA ASN A 489 17.96 26.74 -1.71
C ASN A 489 18.00 26.07 -0.34
N LEU A 490 18.36 24.78 -0.31
CA LEU A 490 18.44 23.99 0.91
C LEU A 490 19.88 24.03 1.44
N THR A 491 20.06 24.30 2.73
CA THR A 491 21.39 24.47 3.35
C THR A 491 21.77 23.37 4.32
N THR A 492 20.83 22.48 4.65
CA THR A 492 21.05 21.37 5.58
C THR A 492 20.47 20.07 5.04
N LYS A 493 21.03 18.93 5.47
CA LYS A 493 20.48 17.62 5.15
C LYS A 493 19.03 17.46 5.63
N TYR A 494 18.66 18.09 6.74
CA TYR A 494 17.32 17.99 7.30
C TYR A 494 16.28 18.65 6.38
N GLN A 495 16.59 19.83 5.83
CA GLN A 495 15.77 20.47 4.81
C GLN A 495 15.70 19.63 3.53
N ALA A 496 16.79 18.95 3.14
CA ALA A 496 16.79 18.04 1.99
C ALA A 496 15.90 16.81 2.24
N ILE A 497 15.99 16.18 3.41
CA ILE A 497 15.14 15.06 3.79
C ILE A 497 13.67 15.50 3.79
N GLU A 498 13.36 16.64 4.43
CA GLU A 498 12.00 17.18 4.48
C GLU A 498 11.45 17.46 3.08
N ALA A 499 12.25 18.05 2.19
CA ALA A 499 11.86 18.30 0.80
C ALA A 499 11.57 16.99 0.03
N VAL A 500 12.39 15.94 0.24
CA VAL A 500 12.13 14.62 -0.36
C VAL A 500 10.85 14.00 0.20
N LEU A 501 10.65 14.03 1.52
CA LEU A 501 9.43 13.52 2.16
C LEU A 501 8.19 14.27 1.70
N TYR A 502 8.27 15.60 1.50
CA TYR A 502 7.20 16.39 0.93
C TYR A 502 6.90 15.97 -0.52
N GLU A 503 7.92 15.78 -1.35
CA GLU A 503 7.73 15.30 -2.73
C GLU A 503 7.14 13.89 -2.77
N ARG A 504 7.54 13.00 -1.85
CA ARG A 504 6.93 11.66 -1.70
C ARG A 504 5.45 11.74 -1.38
N ARG A 505 5.03 12.64 -0.48
CA ARG A 505 3.61 12.82 -0.13
C ARG A 505 2.78 13.28 -1.33
N VAL A 506 3.33 14.15 -2.18
CA VAL A 506 2.63 14.65 -3.38
C VAL A 506 2.60 13.58 -4.47
N GLU A 507 3.77 13.02 -4.79
CA GLU A 507 3.93 12.06 -5.89
C GLU A 507 3.15 10.77 -5.63
N LEU A 508 3.22 10.23 -4.40
CA LEU A 508 2.66 8.93 -4.01
C LEU A 508 1.34 9.06 -3.22
N ALA A 509 0.69 10.23 -3.27
CA ALA A 509 -0.60 10.48 -2.62
C ALA A 509 -1.61 9.39 -3.01
N TYR A 510 -2.30 8.83 -2.01
CA TYR A 510 -3.33 7.79 -2.18
C TYR A 510 -2.85 6.48 -2.85
N GLU A 511 -1.54 6.17 -2.78
CA GLU A 511 -0.94 4.89 -3.23
C GLU A 511 -0.50 3.99 -2.05
N GLY A 512 -1.04 4.25 -0.84
CA GLY A 512 -0.79 3.42 0.33
C GLY A 512 0.63 3.53 0.90
N LYS A 513 1.36 4.62 0.61
CA LYS A 513 2.75 4.79 1.06
C LYS A 513 2.88 5.65 2.32
N ARG A 514 1.94 6.58 2.54
CA ARG A 514 2.08 7.62 3.57
C ARG A 514 2.26 7.07 4.97
N PHE A 515 1.48 6.06 5.37
CA PHE A 515 1.59 5.46 6.70
C PHE A 515 3.00 4.95 6.98
N TRP A 516 3.60 4.24 6.01
CA TRP A 516 4.93 3.66 6.18
C TRP A 516 6.02 4.72 6.23
N ASP A 517 5.88 5.81 5.48
CA ASP A 517 6.77 6.96 5.58
C ASP A 517 6.66 7.64 6.95
N VAL A 518 5.46 7.86 7.47
CA VAL A 518 5.22 8.40 8.82
C VAL A 518 5.79 7.48 9.91
N GLN A 519 5.58 6.17 9.78
CA GLN A 519 6.02 5.18 10.75
C GLN A 519 7.55 5.08 10.81
N ARG A 520 8.22 4.87 9.66
CA ARG A 520 9.68 4.65 9.63
C ARG A 520 10.49 5.89 10.03
N TRP A 521 9.95 7.08 9.76
CA TRP A 521 10.52 8.36 10.19
C TRP A 521 10.09 8.78 11.60
N MET A 522 9.18 8.04 12.22
CA MET A 522 8.67 8.32 13.55
C MET A 522 8.05 9.72 13.68
N LEU A 523 7.13 10.05 12.77
CA LEU A 523 6.57 11.41 12.64
C LEU A 523 5.26 11.65 13.41
N TYR A 524 4.73 10.66 14.15
CA TYR A 524 3.50 10.87 14.92
C TYR A 524 3.69 11.80 16.11
N ASP A 525 4.83 11.71 16.80
CA ASP A 525 5.11 12.49 18.00
C ASP A 525 6.51 13.10 17.93
N ASN A 526 6.79 14.00 18.86
CA ASN A 526 8.09 14.68 19.01
C ASN A 526 8.83 14.13 20.24
N THR A 527 8.74 12.82 20.49
CA THR A 527 9.42 12.18 21.63
C THR A 527 10.86 11.80 21.28
N ASP A 528 11.74 11.76 22.28
CA ASP A 528 13.17 11.55 22.09
C ASP A 528 13.57 10.10 21.71
N ARG A 529 12.59 9.18 21.53
CA ARG A 529 12.86 7.76 21.25
C ARG A 529 13.66 7.51 19.96
N SER A 530 13.73 8.49 19.07
CA SER A 530 14.51 8.45 17.82
C SER A 530 15.40 9.68 17.62
N GLY A 531 15.72 10.41 18.69
CA GLY A 531 16.49 11.65 18.59
C GLY A 531 15.70 12.80 17.95
N ASN A 532 14.38 12.80 18.13
CA ASN A 532 13.46 13.88 17.81
C ASN A 532 13.36 14.25 16.31
N THR A 533 13.03 13.27 15.46
CA THR A 533 12.98 13.43 13.99
C THR A 533 12.08 14.58 13.54
N VAL A 534 10.89 14.72 14.13
CA VAL A 534 9.95 15.82 13.83
C VAL A 534 10.62 17.18 14.02
N GLN A 535 11.22 17.44 15.19
CA GLN A 535 11.96 18.68 15.47
C GLN A 535 13.14 18.89 14.51
N LYS A 536 13.96 17.85 14.29
CA LYS A 536 15.15 17.95 13.42
C LYS A 536 14.80 18.31 11.99
N LEU A 537 13.68 17.77 11.48
CA LEU A 537 13.19 18.05 10.13
C LEU A 537 12.37 19.34 10.03
N GLY A 538 12.07 20.01 11.16
CA GLY A 538 11.23 21.20 11.19
C GLY A 538 9.78 20.92 10.80
N LEU A 539 9.30 19.70 11.06
CA LEU A 539 7.94 19.26 10.77
C LEU A 539 7.02 19.50 11.98
N ASN A 540 5.72 19.49 11.72
CA ASN A 540 4.72 19.32 12.78
C ASN A 540 4.45 17.81 12.96
N PRO A 541 4.27 17.33 14.21
CA PRO A 541 3.89 15.94 14.45
C PRO A 541 2.51 15.65 13.84
N ILE A 542 2.26 14.39 13.46
CA ILE A 542 0.92 13.98 13.00
C ILE A 542 -0.09 14.03 14.15
N ASN A 543 0.34 13.72 15.38
CA ASN A 543 -0.52 13.86 16.55
C ASN A 543 -0.99 15.31 16.71
N GLY A 544 -2.28 15.47 17.00
CA GLY A 544 -2.94 16.77 17.05
C GLY A 544 -3.45 17.26 15.69
N THR A 545 -3.22 16.53 14.59
CA THR A 545 -3.86 16.85 13.31
C THR A 545 -5.36 16.60 13.42
N GLU A 546 -6.14 17.67 13.22
CA GLU A 546 -7.58 17.61 12.95
C GLU A 546 -7.75 17.49 11.44
N ARG A 547 -8.43 16.45 10.97
CA ARG A 547 -8.68 16.28 9.54
C ARG A 547 -9.94 17.05 9.18
N ASP A 548 -9.75 18.13 8.43
CA ASP A 548 -10.80 19.12 8.18
C ASP A 548 -11.42 18.97 6.80
N GLY A 549 -12.69 19.35 6.73
CA GLY A 549 -13.52 19.32 5.53
C GLY A 549 -14.34 20.59 5.43
N TYR A 550 -14.82 20.87 4.22
CA TYR A 550 -15.57 22.08 3.92
C TYR A 550 -16.65 21.78 2.89
N TYR A 551 -17.69 22.60 2.91
CA TYR A 551 -18.73 22.61 1.89
C TYR A 551 -18.64 23.88 1.06
N TRP A 552 -18.93 23.77 -0.23
CA TRP A 552 -19.50 24.89 -0.97
C TRP A 552 -20.99 25.01 -0.62
N GLN A 553 -21.31 25.94 0.27
CA GLN A 553 -22.67 26.21 0.72
C GLN A 553 -23.26 27.36 -0.10
N ALA A 554 -24.46 27.18 -0.64
CA ALA A 554 -25.18 28.25 -1.31
C ALA A 554 -25.37 29.44 -0.36
N LYS A 555 -25.08 30.65 -0.84
CA LYS A 555 -25.21 31.90 -0.06
C LYS A 555 -26.65 32.18 0.32
N ASP A 556 -27.54 32.02 -0.65
CA ASP A 556 -28.97 32.26 -0.49
C ASP A 556 -29.68 30.98 -0.04
N PHE A 557 -30.64 31.15 0.86
CA PHE A 557 -31.53 30.08 1.27
C PHE A 557 -32.59 29.84 0.18
N THR A 558 -32.64 28.62 -0.35
CA THR A 558 -33.54 28.20 -1.42
C THR A 558 -33.90 26.73 -1.27
N ASP A 559 -35.13 26.34 -1.64
CA ASP A 559 -35.55 24.93 -1.74
C ASP A 559 -35.06 24.28 -3.05
N THR A 560 -34.61 25.08 -4.01
CA THR A 560 -34.22 24.65 -5.36
C THR A 560 -32.73 24.83 -5.61
N ASP A 561 -32.17 24.05 -6.54
CA ASP A 561 -30.77 24.13 -6.94
C ASP A 561 -30.40 25.58 -7.36
N PRO A 562 -29.40 26.20 -6.70
CA PRO A 562 -29.04 27.60 -6.95
C PRO A 562 -28.36 27.85 -8.30
N LEU A 563 -27.87 26.81 -8.99
CA LEU A 563 -27.18 26.98 -10.28
C LEU A 563 -28.12 26.84 -11.47
N THR A 564 -27.87 27.60 -12.53
CA THR A 564 -28.54 27.42 -13.81
C THR A 564 -27.90 26.27 -14.60
N ALA A 565 -28.57 25.81 -15.67
CA ALA A 565 -27.96 24.84 -16.58
C ALA A 565 -26.69 25.38 -17.24
N ALA A 566 -26.62 26.69 -17.53
CA ALA A 566 -25.44 27.32 -18.10
C ALA A 566 -24.25 27.29 -17.13
N ASP A 567 -24.49 27.60 -15.84
CA ASP A 567 -23.45 27.53 -14.82
C ASP A 567 -22.91 26.09 -14.67
N ARG A 568 -23.80 25.10 -14.70
CA ARG A 568 -23.42 23.68 -14.57
C ARG A 568 -22.72 23.08 -15.79
N ASN A 569 -22.86 23.71 -16.96
CA ASN A 569 -22.25 23.24 -18.21
C ASN A 569 -20.79 23.69 -18.36
N ILE A 570 -20.21 24.39 -17.38
CA ILE A 570 -18.77 24.64 -17.34
C ILE A 570 -18.04 23.29 -17.35
N LEU A 571 -17.10 23.16 -18.29
CA LEU A 571 -16.25 21.98 -18.47
C LEU A 571 -14.80 22.43 -18.29
N ILE A 572 -14.19 21.99 -17.20
CA ILE A 572 -12.81 22.28 -16.85
C ILE A 572 -11.97 21.09 -17.31
N ASP A 573 -11.22 21.29 -18.38
CA ASP A 573 -10.30 20.31 -18.95
C ASP A 573 -8.86 20.79 -18.74
N PRO A 574 -8.08 20.16 -17.83
CA PRO A 574 -6.70 20.56 -17.59
C PRO A 574 -5.76 20.43 -18.80
N ASP A 575 -6.19 19.75 -19.87
CA ASP A 575 -5.44 19.65 -21.13
C ASP A 575 -5.87 20.69 -22.17
N ALA A 576 -6.91 21.49 -21.90
CA ALA A 576 -7.37 22.53 -22.82
C ALA A 576 -6.44 23.74 -22.84
N SER A 577 -6.26 24.33 -24.04
CA SER A 577 -5.43 25.53 -24.21
C SER A 577 -5.94 26.75 -23.44
N ASP A 578 -7.23 26.79 -23.12
CA ASP A 578 -7.91 27.86 -22.38
C ASP A 578 -8.22 27.45 -20.93
N PHE A 579 -7.56 26.43 -20.38
CA PHE A 579 -7.79 25.92 -19.02
C PHE A 579 -7.85 27.02 -17.94
N LYS A 580 -6.98 28.04 -17.99
CA LYS A 580 -7.03 29.15 -17.04
C LYS A 580 -8.34 29.95 -17.12
N ALA A 581 -8.86 30.19 -18.33
CA ALA A 581 -10.13 30.87 -18.51
C ALA A 581 -11.30 30.02 -17.98
N GLN A 582 -11.23 28.69 -18.11
CA GLN A 582 -12.22 27.77 -17.54
C GLN A 582 -12.21 27.82 -16.00
N LEU A 583 -11.04 27.86 -15.37
CA LEU A 583 -10.93 28.05 -13.91
C LEU A 583 -11.48 29.42 -13.46
N ASP A 584 -11.25 30.48 -14.25
CA ASP A 584 -11.78 31.82 -13.94
C ASP A 584 -13.33 31.85 -14.03
N GLN A 585 -13.93 31.09 -14.97
CA GLN A 585 -15.38 30.92 -15.04
C GLN A 585 -15.93 30.19 -13.81
N LEU A 586 -15.30 29.10 -13.37
CA LEU A 586 -15.69 28.39 -12.15
C LEU A 586 -15.63 29.32 -10.93
N LYS A 587 -14.52 30.07 -10.82
CA LYS A 587 -14.33 31.04 -9.74
C LYS A 587 -15.47 32.07 -9.71
N ALA A 588 -15.84 32.62 -10.87
CA ALA A 588 -16.95 33.57 -10.96
C ALA A 588 -18.29 32.96 -10.50
N VAL A 589 -18.56 31.68 -10.83
CA VAL A 589 -19.74 30.96 -10.34
C VAL A 589 -19.70 30.81 -8.82
N TYR A 590 -18.57 30.39 -8.26
CA TYR A 590 -18.40 30.26 -6.81
C TYR A 590 -18.55 31.59 -6.09
N GLU A 591 -17.89 32.65 -6.56
CA GLU A 591 -18.01 34.00 -5.99
C GLU A 591 -19.45 34.52 -6.03
N LYS A 592 -20.23 34.15 -7.04
CA LYS A 592 -21.62 34.57 -7.16
C LYS A 592 -22.54 33.77 -6.24
N HIS A 593 -22.40 32.45 -6.19
CA HIS A 593 -23.43 31.57 -5.62
C HIS A 593 -23.06 30.95 -4.27
N PHE A 594 -21.77 30.82 -3.92
CA PHE A 594 -21.34 29.98 -2.82
C PHE A 594 -20.39 30.65 -1.83
N VAL A 595 -20.36 30.10 -0.63
CA VAL A 595 -19.38 30.42 0.41
C VAL A 595 -18.80 29.12 0.95
N MET A 596 -17.48 29.08 1.12
CA MET A 596 -16.81 27.93 1.73
C MET A 596 -17.15 27.92 3.23
N THR A 597 -17.81 26.87 3.68
CA THR A 597 -18.33 26.74 5.05
C THR A 597 -17.73 25.49 5.69
N PRO A 598 -17.26 25.53 6.95
CA PRO A 598 -16.83 24.33 7.67
C PRO A 598 -17.93 23.25 7.72
N LEU A 599 -17.54 22.02 8.03
CA LEU A 599 -18.51 20.96 8.27
C LEU A 599 -19.41 21.29 9.47
N ASP A 600 -20.68 20.85 9.42
CA ASP A 600 -21.65 21.05 10.52
C ASP A 600 -21.24 20.28 11.79
N LYS A 601 -20.39 19.27 11.62
CA LYS A 601 -19.77 18.47 12.68
C LYS A 601 -18.31 18.26 12.32
N ALA A 602 -17.43 18.18 13.32
CA ALA A 602 -16.05 17.77 13.08
C ALA A 602 -16.03 16.46 12.28
N TRP A 603 -15.13 16.36 11.31
CA TRP A 603 -15.07 15.18 10.46
C TRP A 603 -14.66 13.95 11.28
N ASP A 604 -13.68 14.14 12.15
CA ASP A 604 -13.19 13.12 13.08
C ASP A 604 -13.92 13.21 14.41
N GLN A 605 -14.64 12.14 14.74
CA GLN A 605 -15.41 12.08 15.98
C GLN A 605 -15.34 10.70 16.63
N VAL A 606 -15.39 10.69 17.96
CA VAL A 606 -15.64 9.49 18.77
C VAL A 606 -16.84 9.79 19.65
N ASN A 607 -17.90 8.99 19.52
CA ASN A 607 -19.18 9.19 20.24
C ASN A 607 -19.75 10.63 20.09
N GLY A 608 -19.58 11.23 18.91
CA GLY A 608 -20.07 12.59 18.59
C GLY A 608 -19.20 13.74 19.11
N ALA A 609 -18.12 13.46 19.85
CA ALA A 609 -17.16 14.48 20.25
C ALA A 609 -16.02 14.58 19.21
N ALA A 610 -15.63 15.80 18.87
CA ALA A 610 -14.49 16.06 17.98
C ALA A 610 -13.20 15.49 18.60
N VAL A 611 -12.36 14.88 17.76
CA VAL A 611 -11.06 14.35 18.17
C VAL A 611 -10.00 14.67 17.11
N SER A 612 -8.75 14.74 17.55
CA SER A 612 -7.58 14.80 16.67
C SER A 612 -6.85 13.46 16.72
N ILE A 613 -5.94 13.23 15.77
CA ILE A 613 -5.08 12.03 15.77
C ILE A 613 -4.26 11.97 17.06
N ASP A 614 -4.31 10.83 17.76
CA ASP A 614 -3.44 10.51 18.91
C ASP A 614 -2.84 9.11 18.78
N PHE A 615 -1.61 9.04 18.27
CA PHE A 615 -0.85 7.81 18.10
C PHE A 615 0.29 7.73 19.13
N ARG A 616 0.38 6.60 19.85
CA ARG A 616 1.30 6.48 20.99
C ARG A 616 2.67 5.91 20.61
N PRO A 617 3.72 6.21 21.37
CA PRO A 617 5.07 5.73 21.10
C PRO A 617 5.23 4.20 21.02
N ASN A 618 4.40 3.42 21.71
CA ASN A 618 4.44 1.95 21.63
C ASN A 618 3.74 1.40 20.36
N TYR A 619 3.10 2.23 19.55
CA TYR A 619 2.35 1.79 18.37
C TYR A 619 3.17 1.76 17.09
N TYR A 620 4.36 2.37 17.09
CA TYR A 620 5.27 2.32 15.95
C TYR A 620 5.58 0.88 15.54
N LEU A 621 5.70 -0.02 16.51
CA LEU A 621 5.69 -1.46 16.32
C LEU A 621 4.72 -2.08 17.31
N SER A 622 3.81 -2.89 16.80
CA SER A 622 2.85 -3.60 17.62
C SER A 622 3.52 -4.69 18.47
N GLY A 623 2.88 -5.05 19.57
CA GLY A 623 3.22 -6.24 20.34
C GLY A 623 2.80 -7.52 19.61
N LEU A 624 3.19 -8.67 20.15
CA LEU A 624 2.63 -9.95 19.73
C LEU A 624 1.25 -10.16 20.38
N PRO A 625 0.26 -10.67 19.63
CA PRO A 625 -1.10 -10.84 20.14
C PRO A 625 -1.19 -11.99 21.15
N SER A 626 -2.18 -11.92 22.06
CA SER A 626 -2.36 -12.92 23.13
C SER A 626 -2.45 -14.36 22.61
N SER A 627 -3.05 -14.58 21.43
CA SER A 627 -3.16 -15.91 20.82
C SER A 627 -1.82 -16.53 20.45
N VAL A 628 -0.83 -15.69 20.12
CA VAL A 628 0.53 -16.13 19.80
C VAL A 628 1.31 -16.41 21.07
N LEU A 629 1.30 -15.46 22.02
CA LEU A 629 2.12 -15.59 23.23
C LEU A 629 1.64 -16.69 24.17
N SER A 630 0.33 -16.97 24.24
CA SER A 630 -0.21 -18.03 25.10
C SER A 630 0.18 -19.45 24.66
N THR A 631 0.50 -19.63 23.37
CA THR A 631 0.91 -20.92 22.80
C THR A 631 2.41 -21.01 22.52
N ASN A 632 3.12 -19.88 22.55
CA ASN A 632 4.55 -19.77 22.25
C ASN A 632 5.26 -18.98 23.37
N GLY A 633 5.29 -19.55 24.58
CA GLY A 633 5.79 -18.86 25.77
C GLY A 633 7.28 -18.49 25.75
N TRP A 634 8.05 -18.97 24.78
CA TRP A 634 9.44 -18.59 24.54
C TRP A 634 9.59 -17.31 23.71
N LEU A 635 8.50 -16.78 23.12
CA LEU A 635 8.54 -15.53 22.36
C LEU A 635 8.45 -14.34 23.30
N GLU A 636 9.45 -13.46 23.22
CA GLU A 636 9.47 -12.23 24.00
C GLU A 636 8.48 -11.18 23.45
N GLN A 637 7.74 -10.53 24.35
CA GLN A 637 6.89 -9.39 23.99
C GLN A 637 7.73 -8.13 23.76
N THR A 638 7.30 -7.28 22.82
CA THR A 638 7.97 -6.01 22.47
C THR A 638 7.90 -5.00 23.62
N ILE A 639 9.01 -4.29 23.91
CA ILE A 639 9.04 -3.22 24.92
C ILE A 639 7.94 -2.18 24.63
N GLY A 640 7.17 -1.83 25.67
CA GLY A 640 6.01 -0.94 25.57
C GLY A 640 4.67 -1.66 25.43
N TRP A 641 4.68 -2.99 25.34
CA TRP A 641 3.49 -3.84 25.38
C TRP A 641 3.59 -4.82 26.55
N ASN A 642 2.45 -5.17 27.15
CA ASN A 642 2.34 -6.26 28.12
C ASN A 642 2.10 -7.60 27.39
N ASP A 643 2.65 -8.68 27.92
CA ASP A 643 2.42 -10.04 27.42
C ASP A 643 1.04 -10.58 27.82
N TYR A 644 0.74 -11.84 27.47
CA TYR A 644 -0.55 -12.46 27.77
C TYR A 644 -0.81 -12.68 29.28
N SER A 645 0.25 -12.63 30.10
CA SER A 645 0.19 -12.74 31.57
C SER A 645 0.13 -11.37 32.26
N GLY A 646 0.27 -10.29 31.49
CA GLY A 646 0.31 -8.91 31.99
C GLY A 646 1.73 -8.43 32.35
N ALA A 647 2.78 -9.21 32.09
CA ALA A 647 4.16 -8.79 32.32
C ALA A 647 4.65 -7.85 31.21
N ALA A 648 5.52 -6.90 31.55
CA ALA A 648 6.05 -5.96 30.56
C ALA A 648 6.99 -6.67 29.56
N GLY A 649 6.87 -6.34 28.28
CA GLY A 649 7.73 -6.87 27.23
C GLY A 649 9.18 -6.47 27.36
N THR A 650 10.08 -7.37 26.94
CA THR A 650 11.54 -7.27 27.08
C THR A 650 12.28 -7.21 25.75
N PHE A 651 11.59 -7.44 24.62
CA PHE A 651 12.19 -7.42 23.30
C PHE A 651 12.38 -5.97 22.82
N ASP A 652 13.64 -5.56 22.69
CA ASP A 652 14.02 -4.27 22.10
C ASP A 652 14.18 -4.44 20.58
N TYR A 653 13.28 -3.82 19.83
CA TYR A 653 13.24 -3.89 18.37
C TYR A 653 14.36 -3.10 17.69
N GLN A 654 15.09 -2.25 18.42
CA GLN A 654 16.26 -1.51 17.91
C GLN A 654 17.60 -2.07 18.42
N LYS A 655 17.61 -3.32 18.90
CA LYS A 655 18.84 -4.05 19.21
C LYS A 655 19.67 -4.35 17.96
#